data_AF-A0A534K9X6-F1
#
_entry.id   AF-A0A534K9X6-F1
#
_cell.length_a   1.000
_cell.length_b   1.000
_cell.length_c   1.000
_cell.angle_alpha   90.00
_cell.angle_beta   90.00
_cell.angle_gamma   90.00
#
_symmetry.space_group_name_H-M   'P 1'
#
loop_
_entity.id
_entity.type
_entity.pdbx_description
1 polymer ?
#
loop_
_entity_poly.entity_id
_entity_poly.type
_entity_poly.pdbx_seq_one_letter_code
_entity_poly.pdbx_strand_id
1 'polypeptide(L)'
;MRQGAAVAGAVGLVIALLLVSTLGIGIATGDLGSKAKVLPVPGPKPFAQGTSPKTAVLEVATGTWCPPCAYSDPPISRIADEYSPDRLIVLSWHVAWGRVDPYDTPTTNARVNWYGINNNGVPTVVVDGGGQYDVTNPAKEWQVGSYTDKGQGYARYRQLVDNEYGPGTSLTISLAGDLSATTASVDATIKATDPVTLGNLQVRFVLYEDEIYFMGTNGEPYHRGVVRDMKSSPLSIVQGETKLASNSFDLTTPQYVRVNRTKLGVAVLVQTDSRISFTYPGGGTAYDAEILQAARLDYVKPGIAVYREATIADYSQPYERLLSRPALDYRMWDRVDPGDTGAVDVRGPPDPAGLAKQPMVLWYTKSQSAGVLTAPEQSLLQGQLANGNGHLLVTGENLGTAIGATSFYTDVLQASFIADADPSTVVRGVGGDPVSGTWASTPLQILGSSPDIVAPGAGGTSTFLYGDGQGAAIRSDYDADSRVVYMAYQYFEGTDPNREAVLRSIVNWFDAKSAPTLTTTFPNGGETLMPGTKYRLTWSASDVVIPKDGVDLYYASNSSNPTWNPIATHEPNDGVFTWDPPVGVDSSTCRLKVVVRDAAGNSAEDISDADFTIGAPGTPPFTMVLQPGRNLVSFSYVTQSTSLSAVLASIDPWYAWVRVYDARNPSDPWVTFYRGGPATELARLDNTMGFWIYITAGAPMTLTISGGRPVTTSPRHGFG
;
A
#
# COMPACT_ATOMS: atom_id res chain seq x y z
N MET A 1 41.49 -41.18 77.57
CA MET A 1 42.78 -41.03 76.83
C MET A 1 42.49 -41.39 75.37
N ARG A 2 42.62 -40.57 74.33
CA ARG A 2 43.12 -39.21 74.04
C ARG A 2 42.24 -38.69 72.87
N GLN A 3 41.75 -37.44 72.82
CA GLN A 3 42.32 -36.26 72.11
C GLN A 3 43.24 -36.62 70.91
N GLY A 4 43.12 -36.10 69.68
CA GLY A 4 42.24 -35.10 69.07
C GLY A 4 42.75 -34.73 67.65
N ALA A 5 41.88 -34.05 66.88
CA ALA A 5 42.11 -33.19 65.69
C ALA A 5 42.57 -33.81 64.33
N ALA A 6 42.17 -33.33 63.13
CA ALA A 6 41.07 -32.46 62.64
C ALA A 6 41.12 -32.37 61.07
N VAL A 7 39.99 -31.95 60.44
CA VAL A 7 39.80 -31.28 59.10
C VAL A 7 39.91 -32.18 57.83
N ALA A 8 39.05 -32.16 56.78
CA ALA A 8 37.87 -31.38 56.33
C ALA A 8 37.04 -32.21 55.31
N GLY A 9 35.78 -31.79 55.09
CA GLY A 9 35.07 -32.00 53.80
C GLY A 9 33.60 -32.39 53.95
N ALA A 10 32.70 -31.41 54.02
CA ALA A 10 31.26 -31.59 54.16
C ALA A 10 30.53 -31.60 52.80
N VAL A 11 29.58 -32.52 52.61
CA VAL A 11 28.44 -32.41 51.69
C VAL A 11 27.20 -32.77 52.49
N GLY A 12 26.34 -31.78 52.77
CA GLY A 12 25.14 -31.93 53.57
C GLY A 12 23.88 -31.89 52.72
N LEU A 13 23.16 -33.01 52.67
CA LEU A 13 21.76 -33.09 52.27
C LEU A 13 20.93 -33.15 53.56
N VAL A 14 20.20 -32.10 53.90
CA VAL A 14 19.20 -32.15 55.00
C VAL A 14 17.95 -31.38 54.60
N ILE A 15 16.85 -32.11 54.58
CA ILE A 15 15.47 -31.66 54.50
C ILE A 15 15.11 -30.97 55.83
N ALA A 16 14.62 -29.74 55.78
CA ALA A 16 13.91 -29.11 56.90
C ALA A 16 12.78 -28.20 56.39
N LEU A 17 11.55 -28.58 56.76
CA LEU A 17 10.35 -27.74 56.68
C LEU A 17 10.54 -26.44 57.46
N LEU A 18 9.99 -25.34 56.95
CA LEU A 18 9.34 -24.33 57.78
C LEU A 18 8.28 -23.57 56.97
N LEU A 19 7.08 -23.56 57.55
CA LEU A 19 5.85 -22.94 57.08
C LEU A 19 5.99 -21.42 56.90
N VAL A 20 5.44 -20.89 55.81
CA VAL A 20 4.79 -19.57 55.81
C VAL A 20 3.41 -19.70 55.16
N SER A 21 2.44 -19.19 55.91
CA SER A 21 0.99 -19.15 55.75
C SER A 21 0.43 -18.94 54.34
N THR A 22 -0.50 -19.83 53.99
CA THR A 22 -1.51 -19.71 52.94
C THR A 22 -2.52 -18.60 53.25
N LEU A 23 -2.64 -17.62 52.36
CA LEU A 23 -3.88 -16.89 52.12
C LEU A 23 -4.30 -17.21 50.69
N GLY A 24 -5.36 -18.00 50.59
CA GLY A 24 -5.91 -18.48 49.33
C GLY A 24 -6.54 -17.37 48.51
N ILE A 25 -6.06 -17.22 47.29
CA ILE A 25 -6.89 -16.80 46.17
C ILE A 25 -6.92 -18.02 45.26
N GLY A 26 -8.08 -18.66 45.17
CA GLY A 26 -8.29 -19.87 44.38
C GLY A 26 -8.00 -19.60 42.92
N ILE A 27 -6.78 -19.91 42.49
CA ILE A 27 -6.50 -20.20 41.09
C ILE A 27 -7.21 -21.52 40.84
N ALA A 28 -8.37 -21.44 40.20
CA ALA A 28 -8.98 -22.60 39.60
C ALA A 28 -7.98 -23.13 38.57
N THR A 29 -7.18 -24.12 38.98
CA THR A 29 -6.52 -25.07 38.10
C THR A 29 -7.63 -25.89 37.43
N GLY A 30 -8.35 -25.24 36.51
CA GLY A 30 -9.23 -25.91 35.58
C GLY A 30 -8.35 -26.62 34.57
N ASP A 31 -8.23 -27.93 34.77
CA ASP A 31 -8.04 -28.94 33.72
C ASP A 31 -7.91 -28.37 32.30
N LEU A 32 -6.68 -28.10 31.86
CA LEU A 32 -6.32 -27.91 30.45
C LEU A 32 -6.21 -29.29 29.75
N GLY A 33 -7.07 -30.22 30.13
CA GLY A 33 -7.25 -31.51 29.49
C GLY A 33 -7.83 -31.31 28.09
N SER A 34 -6.99 -31.54 27.09
CA SER A 34 -7.34 -32.26 25.86
C SER A 34 -8.82 -32.19 25.44
N LYS A 35 -9.25 -31.00 25.01
CA LYS A 35 -10.33 -30.90 24.02
C LYS A 35 -9.76 -30.39 22.71
N ALA A 36 -8.92 -31.23 22.09
CA ALA A 36 -9.06 -31.38 20.65
C ALA A 36 -10.52 -31.75 20.42
N LYS A 37 -11.36 -30.77 20.04
CA LYS A 37 -12.68 -31.08 19.51
C LYS A 37 -12.41 -31.90 18.25
N VAL A 38 -12.67 -33.20 18.34
CA VAL A 38 -12.77 -34.09 17.18
C VAL A 38 -13.60 -33.36 16.12
N LEU A 39 -13.00 -33.09 14.95
CA LEU A 39 -13.71 -32.41 13.88
C LEU A 39 -14.71 -33.37 13.22
N PRO A 40 -15.99 -32.99 13.12
CA PRO A 40 -17.01 -33.72 12.38
C PRO A 40 -16.84 -33.59 10.86
N VAL A 41 -17.44 -34.54 10.13
CA VAL A 41 -17.24 -34.79 8.69
C VAL A 41 -17.71 -33.62 7.81
N PRO A 42 -17.00 -33.26 6.72
CA PRO A 42 -17.38 -32.17 5.82
C PRO A 42 -18.74 -32.36 5.12
N GLY A 43 -19.51 -31.28 4.98
CA GLY A 43 -20.71 -31.22 4.11
C GLY A 43 -20.65 -30.06 3.10
N PRO A 44 -21.53 -30.00 2.09
CA PRO A 44 -21.49 -28.97 1.04
C PRO A 44 -21.78 -27.57 1.60
N LYS A 45 -21.03 -26.55 1.14
CA LYS A 45 -21.33 -25.12 1.35
C LYS A 45 -21.75 -24.45 0.02
N PRO A 46 -22.58 -23.39 0.04
CA PRO A 46 -22.87 -22.62 -1.17
C PRO A 46 -21.67 -21.74 -1.54
N PHE A 47 -20.71 -22.31 -2.27
CA PHE A 47 -19.59 -21.54 -2.78
C PHE A 47 -20.05 -20.43 -3.73
N ALA A 48 -19.38 -19.29 -3.69
CA ALA A 48 -19.28 -18.43 -4.85
C ALA A 48 -18.82 -19.27 -6.06
N GLN A 49 -19.40 -19.02 -7.22
CA GLN A 49 -19.06 -19.74 -8.45
C GLN A 49 -18.95 -18.76 -9.59
N GLY A 50 -18.00 -19.00 -10.48
CA GLY A 50 -17.87 -18.25 -11.71
C GLY A 50 -16.51 -18.40 -12.35
N THR A 51 -16.30 -17.66 -13.42
CA THR A 51 -15.10 -17.78 -14.26
C THR A 51 -13.96 -16.88 -13.82
N SER A 52 -14.20 -15.95 -12.89
CA SER A 52 -13.18 -15.02 -12.40
C SER A 52 -12.33 -15.64 -11.28
N PRO A 53 -11.03 -15.27 -11.18
CA PRO A 53 -10.20 -15.64 -10.04
C PRO A 53 -10.78 -15.12 -8.72
N LYS A 54 -10.80 -15.98 -7.70
CA LYS A 54 -11.23 -15.64 -6.35
C LYS A 54 -10.08 -15.08 -5.52
N THR A 55 -10.36 -14.02 -4.76
CA THR A 55 -9.58 -13.58 -3.61
C THR A 55 -10.28 -14.07 -2.34
N ALA A 56 -9.64 -14.95 -1.59
CA ALA A 56 -10.17 -15.48 -0.34
C ALA A 56 -9.91 -14.51 0.83
N VAL A 57 -10.76 -14.56 1.85
CA VAL A 57 -10.69 -13.70 3.03
C VAL A 57 -10.66 -14.52 4.31
N LEU A 58 -9.70 -14.26 5.19
CA LEU A 58 -9.65 -14.78 6.55
C LEU A 58 -10.02 -13.64 7.49
N GLU A 59 -11.15 -13.79 8.16
CA GLU A 59 -11.54 -12.93 9.26
C GLU A 59 -11.18 -13.62 10.58
N VAL A 60 -10.24 -13.04 11.32
CA VAL A 60 -9.68 -13.60 12.56
C VAL A 60 -10.17 -12.79 13.74
N ALA A 61 -11.02 -13.36 14.58
CA ALA A 61 -11.34 -12.78 15.89
C ALA A 61 -10.23 -13.13 16.87
N THR A 62 -9.53 -12.12 17.40
CA THR A 62 -8.34 -12.30 18.25
C THR A 62 -8.30 -11.27 19.39
N GLY A 63 -7.28 -11.33 20.24
CA GLY A 63 -6.97 -10.34 21.25
C GLY A 63 -5.53 -10.44 21.75
N THR A 64 -4.89 -9.30 21.95
CA THR A 64 -3.54 -9.15 22.51
C THR A 64 -3.40 -9.72 23.93
N TRP A 65 -4.52 -9.94 24.61
CA TRP A 65 -4.57 -10.55 25.93
C TRP A 65 -4.77 -12.07 25.92
N CYS A 66 -5.09 -12.66 24.78
CA CYS A 66 -5.57 -14.03 24.63
C CYS A 66 -4.39 -15.01 24.41
N PRO A 67 -4.06 -15.88 25.40
CA PRO A 67 -2.93 -16.81 25.25
C PRO A 67 -3.11 -17.83 24.11
N PRO A 68 -4.30 -18.44 23.89
CA PRO A 68 -4.49 -19.33 22.74
C PRO A 68 -4.35 -18.63 21.38
N CYS A 69 -4.53 -17.31 21.32
CA CYS A 69 -4.36 -16.51 20.10
C CYS A 69 -2.88 -16.45 19.67
N ALA A 70 -1.93 -16.48 20.62
CA ALA A 70 -0.49 -16.60 20.32
C ALA A 70 -0.10 -17.92 19.63
N TYR A 71 -1.02 -18.89 19.57
CA TYR A 71 -0.85 -20.14 18.82
C TYR A 71 -1.57 -20.14 17.47
N SER A 72 -2.59 -19.30 17.26
CA SER A 72 -3.30 -19.18 15.96
C SER A 72 -2.69 -18.13 15.05
N ASP A 73 -2.27 -17.00 15.60
CA ASP A 73 -1.94 -15.80 14.83
C ASP A 73 -0.66 -15.98 14.00
N PRO A 74 0.41 -16.64 14.50
CA PRO A 74 1.61 -16.87 13.69
C PRO A 74 1.39 -17.82 12.49
N PRO A 75 0.72 -18.99 12.62
CA PRO A 75 0.31 -19.79 11.46
C PRO A 75 -0.49 -19.02 10.40
N ILE A 76 -1.43 -18.17 10.82
CA ILE A 76 -2.23 -17.38 9.88
C ILE A 76 -1.37 -16.34 9.17
N SER A 77 -0.46 -15.70 9.91
CA SER A 77 0.50 -14.76 9.33
C SER A 77 1.41 -15.45 8.31
N ARG A 78 1.91 -16.65 8.63
CA ARG A 78 2.70 -17.46 7.70
C ARG A 78 1.93 -17.75 6.41
N ILE A 79 0.68 -18.17 6.51
CA ILE A 79 -0.19 -18.37 5.34
C ILE A 79 -0.32 -17.06 4.55
N ALA A 80 -0.54 -15.92 5.20
CA ALA A 80 -0.61 -14.62 4.53
C ALA A 80 0.66 -14.26 3.75
N ASP A 81 1.82 -14.72 4.20
CA ASP A 81 3.12 -14.49 3.57
C ASP A 81 3.40 -15.44 2.39
N GLU A 82 2.67 -16.55 2.30
CA GLU A 82 2.75 -17.53 1.21
C GLU A 82 1.74 -17.28 0.08
N TYR A 83 0.83 -16.32 0.22
CA TYR A 83 -0.08 -15.92 -0.85
C TYR A 83 0.22 -14.49 -1.30
N SER A 84 -0.09 -14.20 -2.56
CA SER A 84 -0.13 -12.83 -3.02
C SER A 84 -1.39 -12.11 -2.47
N PRO A 85 -1.32 -10.80 -2.22
CA PRO A 85 -2.43 -9.94 -1.80
C PRO A 85 -3.72 -10.05 -2.61
N ASP A 86 -3.62 -10.35 -3.91
CA ASP A 86 -4.74 -10.56 -4.82
C ASP A 86 -5.39 -11.95 -4.66
N ARG A 87 -4.78 -12.84 -3.90
CA ARG A 87 -5.28 -14.19 -3.63
C ARG A 87 -5.81 -14.33 -2.21
N LEU A 88 -5.20 -13.66 -1.24
CA LEU A 88 -5.58 -13.76 0.18
C LEU A 88 -5.58 -12.41 0.90
N ILE A 89 -6.64 -12.16 1.65
CA ILE A 89 -6.78 -11.03 2.58
C ILE A 89 -6.94 -11.58 3.99
N VAL A 90 -6.17 -11.07 4.95
CA VAL A 90 -6.34 -11.36 6.38
C VAL A 90 -6.85 -10.10 7.08
N LEU A 91 -7.92 -10.22 7.85
CA LEU A 91 -8.54 -9.16 8.63
C LEU A 91 -8.68 -9.61 10.08
N SER A 92 -7.92 -8.98 10.97
CA SER A 92 -7.86 -9.29 12.40
C SER A 92 -8.79 -8.37 13.19
N TRP A 93 -9.87 -8.94 13.72
CA TRP A 93 -10.88 -8.30 14.54
C TRP A 93 -10.53 -8.45 16.02
N HIS A 94 -9.87 -7.44 16.57
CA HIS A 94 -9.49 -7.43 17.97
C HIS A 94 -10.68 -7.18 18.89
N VAL A 95 -10.75 -7.93 19.99
CA VAL A 95 -11.78 -7.77 21.03
C VAL A 95 -11.16 -7.68 22.42
N ALA A 96 -11.70 -6.83 23.28
CA ALA A 96 -11.22 -6.65 24.66
C ALA A 96 -11.97 -7.54 25.68
N TRP A 97 -13.30 -7.62 25.60
CA TRP A 97 -14.18 -8.39 26.50
C TRP A 97 -13.84 -8.27 28.00
N GLY A 98 -13.66 -7.03 28.46
CA GLY A 98 -13.34 -6.72 29.86
C GLY A 98 -11.85 -6.83 30.22
N ARG A 99 -10.98 -7.03 29.23
CA ARG A 99 -9.52 -6.96 29.33
C ARG A 99 -8.99 -5.75 28.57
N VAL A 100 -7.68 -5.58 28.55
CA VAL A 100 -7.03 -4.51 27.76
C VAL A 100 -6.68 -5.07 26.39
N ASP A 101 -7.25 -4.48 25.36
CA ASP A 101 -6.79 -4.61 23.99
C ASP A 101 -6.80 -3.22 23.33
N PRO A 102 -5.67 -2.72 22.82
CA PRO A 102 -5.57 -1.37 22.26
C PRO A 102 -6.31 -1.21 20.92
N TYR A 103 -6.75 -2.31 20.31
CA TYR A 103 -7.32 -2.34 18.96
C TYR A 103 -8.80 -2.75 18.96
N ASP A 104 -9.38 -2.94 20.13
CA ASP A 104 -10.82 -3.13 20.33
C ASP A 104 -11.59 -1.86 19.92
N THR A 105 -12.59 -2.02 19.04
CA THR A 105 -13.50 -0.93 18.67
C THR A 105 -14.96 -1.38 18.71
N PRO A 106 -15.94 -0.46 18.75
CA PRO A 106 -17.34 -0.82 18.61
C PRO A 106 -17.61 -1.62 17.33
N THR A 107 -16.92 -1.27 16.24
CA THR A 107 -17.03 -1.96 14.96
C THR A 107 -16.51 -3.39 15.04
N THR A 108 -15.34 -3.62 15.66
CA THR A 108 -14.79 -4.99 15.78
C THR A 108 -15.70 -5.88 16.62
N ASN A 109 -16.20 -5.38 17.75
CA ASN A 109 -17.17 -6.10 18.58
C ASN A 109 -18.46 -6.40 17.81
N ALA A 110 -18.98 -5.44 17.03
CA ALA A 110 -20.17 -5.65 16.23
C ALA A 110 -19.98 -6.76 15.19
N ARG A 111 -18.84 -6.80 14.49
CA ARG A 111 -18.53 -7.86 13.51
C ARG A 111 -18.38 -9.23 14.17
N VAL A 112 -17.64 -9.31 15.28
CA VAL A 112 -17.45 -10.56 16.03
C VAL A 112 -18.78 -11.08 16.60
N ASN A 113 -19.65 -10.19 17.08
CA ASN A 113 -21.01 -10.53 17.53
C ASN A 113 -21.91 -10.96 16.37
N TRP A 114 -21.78 -10.32 15.19
CA TRP A 114 -22.53 -10.70 13.99
C TRP A 114 -22.15 -12.11 13.51
N TYR A 115 -20.89 -12.53 13.70
CA TYR A 115 -20.44 -13.91 13.54
C TYR A 115 -20.70 -14.82 14.76
N GLY A 116 -21.34 -14.32 15.82
CA GLY A 116 -21.76 -15.12 16.98
C GLY A 116 -20.58 -15.72 17.75
N ILE A 117 -19.38 -15.19 17.52
CA ILE A 117 -18.11 -15.65 18.08
C ILE A 117 -18.03 -15.31 19.58
N ASN A 118 -18.72 -14.26 20.02
CA ASN A 118 -18.85 -13.90 21.43
C ASN A 118 -19.39 -15.01 22.33
N ASN A 119 -20.09 -16.00 21.75
CA ASN A 119 -20.57 -17.18 22.47
C ASN A 119 -19.58 -18.36 22.50
N ASN A 120 -18.50 -18.29 21.69
CA ASN A 120 -17.54 -19.38 21.49
C ASN A 120 -16.11 -19.03 21.95
N GLY A 121 -15.76 -17.74 21.98
CA GLY A 121 -14.46 -17.25 22.42
C GLY A 121 -13.48 -16.94 21.28
N VAL A 122 -12.34 -16.34 21.64
CA VAL A 122 -11.19 -16.11 20.75
C VAL A 122 -10.04 -17.06 21.11
N PRO A 123 -9.20 -17.46 20.14
CA PRO A 123 -9.25 -17.09 18.73
C PRO A 123 -10.31 -17.86 17.96
N THR A 124 -10.85 -17.22 16.93
CA THR A 124 -11.76 -17.85 15.97
C THR A 124 -11.48 -17.31 14.56
N VAL A 125 -11.30 -18.20 13.59
CA VAL A 125 -11.09 -17.86 12.17
C VAL A 125 -12.31 -18.22 11.35
N VAL A 126 -12.74 -17.29 10.52
CA VAL A 126 -13.79 -17.44 9.49
C VAL A 126 -13.14 -17.27 8.12
N VAL A 127 -13.36 -18.23 7.22
CA VAL A 127 -12.86 -18.18 5.83
C VAL A 127 -14.03 -17.85 4.91
N ASP A 128 -13.92 -16.79 4.10
CA ASP A 128 -14.91 -16.30 3.14
C ASP A 128 -16.35 -16.15 3.67
N GLY A 129 -16.48 -15.75 4.93
CA GLY A 129 -17.79 -15.56 5.58
C GLY A 129 -18.45 -16.85 6.07
N GLY A 130 -17.78 -17.99 5.92
CA GLY A 130 -18.21 -19.28 6.45
C GLY A 130 -17.56 -20.47 5.74
N GLY A 131 -17.24 -21.51 6.51
CA GLY A 131 -16.72 -22.79 6.01
C GLY A 131 -17.79 -23.88 5.87
N GLN A 132 -17.38 -25.09 5.50
CA GLN A 132 -18.26 -26.28 5.51
C GLN A 132 -18.90 -26.47 6.89
N TYR A 133 -20.22 -26.65 6.96
CA TYR A 133 -20.97 -26.69 8.22
C TYR A 133 -20.76 -27.98 9.05
N ASP A 134 -21.06 -27.91 10.35
CA ASP A 134 -21.01 -29.02 11.31
C ASP A 134 -22.40 -29.69 11.52
N VAL A 135 -22.56 -30.95 11.12
CA VAL A 135 -23.80 -31.75 11.33
C VAL A 135 -24.16 -31.96 12.81
N THR A 136 -23.19 -31.88 13.71
CA THR A 136 -23.36 -32.05 15.17
C THR A 136 -23.68 -30.74 15.88
N ASN A 137 -23.50 -29.59 15.21
CA ASN A 137 -23.84 -28.28 15.74
C ASN A 137 -24.37 -27.31 14.65
N PRO A 138 -25.56 -27.60 14.09
CA PRO A 138 -26.07 -26.94 12.89
C PRO A 138 -26.39 -25.45 13.05
N ALA A 139 -26.55 -24.95 14.29
CA ALA A 139 -26.83 -23.54 14.56
C ALA A 139 -25.60 -22.61 14.47
N LYS A 140 -24.42 -23.13 14.13
CA LYS A 140 -23.15 -22.39 14.17
C LYS A 140 -22.57 -22.20 12.77
N GLU A 141 -22.16 -20.97 12.48
CA GLU A 141 -21.23 -20.71 11.38
C GLU A 141 -19.92 -21.43 11.69
N TRP A 142 -19.27 -21.98 10.66
CA TRP A 142 -18.06 -22.76 10.82
C TRP A 142 -16.91 -21.85 11.30
N GLN A 143 -16.30 -22.24 12.41
CA GLN A 143 -15.30 -21.47 13.15
C GLN A 143 -14.11 -22.37 13.46
N VAL A 144 -12.90 -21.96 13.08
CA VAL A 144 -11.67 -22.69 13.46
C VAL A 144 -11.01 -21.97 14.62
N GLY A 145 -10.87 -22.68 15.74
CA GLY A 145 -10.14 -22.18 16.91
C GLY A 145 -8.63 -22.36 16.78
N SER A 146 -7.95 -22.28 17.92
CA SER A 146 -6.51 -22.53 18.02
C SER A 146 -6.20 -24.00 18.35
N TYR A 147 -4.98 -24.41 18.02
CA TYR A 147 -4.40 -25.72 18.29
C TYR A 147 -3.18 -25.55 19.19
N THR A 148 -2.91 -26.53 20.04
CA THR A 148 -1.70 -26.52 20.89
C THR A 148 -0.42 -26.68 20.07
N ASP A 149 -0.53 -27.33 18.91
CA ASP A 149 0.51 -27.43 17.89
C ASP A 149 0.18 -26.44 16.77
N LYS A 150 1.07 -25.46 16.56
CA LYS A 150 0.91 -24.43 15.54
C LYS A 150 0.82 -25.01 14.13
N GLY A 151 1.51 -26.12 13.84
CA GLY A 151 1.48 -26.74 12.53
C GLY A 151 0.18 -27.45 12.20
N GLN A 152 -0.52 -27.96 13.21
CA GLN A 152 -1.89 -28.43 13.03
C GLN A 152 -2.85 -27.27 12.70
N GLY A 153 -2.66 -26.12 13.34
CA GLY A 153 -3.40 -24.90 13.03
C GLY A 153 -3.17 -24.46 11.58
N TYR A 154 -1.89 -24.29 11.20
CA TYR A 154 -1.47 -23.97 9.84
C TYR A 154 -2.14 -24.90 8.81
N ALA A 155 -1.99 -26.22 8.99
CA ALA A 155 -2.51 -27.23 8.09
C ALA A 155 -4.03 -27.09 7.87
N ARG A 156 -4.75 -26.82 8.97
CA ARG A 156 -6.20 -26.69 8.92
C ARG A 156 -6.64 -25.40 8.24
N TYR A 157 -6.02 -24.27 8.57
CA TYR A 157 -6.34 -22.99 7.92
C TYR A 157 -6.03 -23.07 6.43
N ARG A 158 -4.84 -23.56 6.05
CA ARG A 158 -4.40 -23.70 4.66
C ARG A 158 -5.37 -24.53 3.82
N GLN A 159 -5.76 -25.70 4.34
CA GLN A 159 -6.73 -26.57 3.66
C GLN A 159 -8.05 -25.84 3.34
N LEU A 160 -8.54 -25.01 4.26
CA LEU A 160 -9.80 -24.30 4.06
C LEU A 160 -9.66 -23.20 3.01
N VAL A 161 -8.55 -22.46 3.04
CA VAL A 161 -8.26 -21.42 2.04
C VAL A 161 -8.14 -22.01 0.65
N ASP A 162 -7.40 -23.11 0.50
CA ASP A 162 -7.19 -23.73 -0.81
C ASP A 162 -8.50 -24.24 -1.45
N ASN A 163 -9.49 -24.62 -0.63
CA ASN A 163 -10.80 -25.04 -1.12
C ASN A 163 -11.62 -23.90 -1.75
N GLU A 164 -11.33 -22.64 -1.46
CA GLU A 164 -12.07 -21.48 -1.98
C GLU A 164 -11.74 -21.16 -3.45
N TYR A 165 -10.59 -21.63 -3.94
CA TYR A 165 -10.13 -21.23 -5.27
C TYR A 165 -10.71 -22.06 -6.42
N GLY A 166 -11.01 -23.34 -6.18
CA GLY A 166 -11.54 -24.24 -7.20
C GLY A 166 -12.85 -23.76 -7.86
N PRO A 167 -13.83 -23.23 -7.08
CA PRO A 167 -15.09 -22.72 -7.61
C PRO A 167 -15.03 -21.40 -8.38
N GLY A 168 -13.98 -20.60 -8.18
CA GLY A 168 -13.88 -19.24 -8.74
C GLY A 168 -14.93 -18.28 -8.17
N THR A 169 -15.26 -17.23 -8.92
CA THR A 169 -16.30 -16.26 -8.54
C THR A 169 -16.91 -15.56 -9.73
N SER A 170 -18.12 -15.03 -9.55
CA SER A 170 -18.90 -14.31 -10.57
C SER A 170 -18.54 -12.83 -10.68
N LEU A 171 -17.61 -12.33 -9.87
CA LEU A 171 -17.31 -10.90 -9.76
C LEU A 171 -15.81 -10.59 -9.92
N THR A 172 -15.50 -9.43 -10.49
CA THR A 172 -14.20 -8.77 -10.33
C THR A 172 -14.37 -7.44 -9.60
N ILE A 173 -13.36 -7.06 -8.83
CA ILE A 173 -13.31 -5.78 -8.10
C ILE A 173 -11.97 -5.12 -8.42
N SER A 174 -11.99 -3.87 -8.87
CA SER A 174 -10.81 -3.01 -8.92
C SER A 174 -10.98 -1.82 -7.99
N LEU A 175 -9.89 -1.43 -7.33
CA LEU A 175 -9.89 -0.39 -6.31
C LEU A 175 -9.02 0.79 -6.72
N ALA A 176 -9.47 1.99 -6.37
CA ALA A 176 -8.68 3.20 -6.40
C ALA A 176 -8.85 3.94 -5.07
N GLY A 177 -7.75 4.17 -4.36
CA GLY A 177 -7.73 4.87 -3.09
C GLY A 177 -7.15 6.27 -3.21
N ASP A 178 -7.37 7.10 -2.19
CA ASP A 178 -6.64 8.34 -1.93
C ASP A 178 -6.58 8.53 -0.41
N LEU A 179 -5.37 8.62 0.11
CA LEU A 179 -5.03 8.78 1.51
C LEU A 179 -4.44 10.17 1.74
N SER A 180 -5.09 10.94 2.61
CA SER A 180 -4.59 12.24 3.05
C SER A 180 -4.26 12.25 4.53
N ALA A 181 -3.80 13.41 5.01
CA ALA A 181 -3.64 13.64 6.44
C ALA A 181 -4.93 13.52 7.27
N THR A 182 -6.11 13.49 6.65
CA THR A 182 -7.40 13.48 7.37
C THR A 182 -8.37 12.41 6.90
N THR A 183 -8.16 11.81 5.73
CA THR A 183 -9.13 10.89 5.13
C THR A 183 -8.46 9.70 4.46
N ALA A 184 -9.07 8.52 4.56
CA ALA A 184 -8.76 7.38 3.71
C ALA A 184 -9.98 7.08 2.83
N SER A 185 -9.90 7.39 1.54
CA SER A 185 -11.01 7.21 0.59
C SER A 185 -10.76 6.03 -0.35
N VAL A 186 -11.83 5.43 -0.85
CA VAL A 186 -11.77 4.31 -1.78
C VAL A 186 -12.98 4.30 -2.71
N ASP A 187 -12.70 4.05 -3.98
CA ASP A 187 -13.68 3.70 -5.00
C ASP A 187 -13.47 2.25 -5.41
N ALA A 188 -14.56 1.47 -5.39
CA ALA A 188 -14.61 0.11 -5.87
C ALA A 188 -15.41 0.05 -7.18
N THR A 189 -14.78 -0.48 -8.23
CA THR A 189 -15.44 -0.82 -9.48
C THR A 189 -15.71 -2.32 -9.49
N ILE A 190 -16.98 -2.69 -9.36
CA ILE A 190 -17.44 -4.08 -9.23
C ILE A 190 -18.11 -4.49 -10.53
N LYS A 191 -17.61 -5.54 -11.18
CA LYS A 191 -18.15 -6.08 -12.42
C LYS A 191 -18.64 -7.51 -12.23
N ALA A 192 -19.86 -7.80 -12.66
CA ALA A 192 -20.37 -9.18 -12.70
C ALA A 192 -19.99 -9.85 -14.03
N THR A 193 -19.07 -10.81 -13.97
CA THR A 193 -18.62 -11.59 -15.13
C THR A 193 -19.58 -12.72 -15.46
N ASP A 194 -20.24 -13.27 -14.45
CA ASP A 194 -21.15 -14.41 -14.53
C ASP A 194 -22.50 -14.09 -13.85
N PRO A 195 -23.53 -14.94 -14.00
CA PRO A 195 -24.77 -14.78 -13.25
C PRO A 195 -24.51 -14.76 -11.73
N VAL A 196 -24.95 -13.68 -11.08
CA VAL A 196 -24.89 -13.54 -9.62
C VAL A 196 -26.14 -14.18 -9.03
N THR A 197 -25.98 -15.37 -8.45
CA THR A 197 -27.10 -16.19 -7.95
C THR A 197 -27.47 -15.89 -6.50
N LEU A 198 -26.57 -15.28 -5.73
CA LEU A 198 -26.80 -14.88 -4.35
C LEU A 198 -27.42 -13.48 -4.31
N GLY A 199 -28.51 -13.33 -3.55
CA GLY A 199 -29.17 -12.05 -3.28
C GLY A 199 -28.73 -11.42 -1.96
N ASN A 200 -29.34 -10.30 -1.59
CA ASN A 200 -29.07 -9.58 -0.34
C ASN A 200 -27.58 -9.23 -0.14
N LEU A 201 -26.94 -8.72 -1.21
CA LEU A 201 -25.52 -8.40 -1.18
C LEU A 201 -25.25 -7.03 -0.56
N GLN A 202 -24.10 -6.91 0.09
CA GLN A 202 -23.52 -5.68 0.60
C GLN A 202 -22.11 -5.53 0.03
N VAL A 203 -21.74 -4.30 -0.32
CA VAL A 203 -20.34 -3.90 -0.42
C VAL A 203 -19.90 -3.47 0.97
N ARG A 204 -18.89 -4.15 1.53
CA ARG A 204 -18.29 -3.81 2.81
C ARG A 204 -16.90 -3.24 2.58
N PHE A 205 -16.64 -2.07 3.15
CA PHE A 205 -15.34 -1.40 3.12
C PHE A 205 -14.72 -1.55 4.50
N VAL A 206 -13.60 -2.24 4.61
CA VAL A 206 -12.91 -2.54 5.87
C VAL A 206 -11.58 -1.82 5.88
N LEU A 207 -11.45 -0.79 6.71
CA LEU A 207 -10.19 -0.11 6.95
C LEU A 207 -9.36 -0.94 7.92
N TYR A 208 -8.15 -1.30 7.52
CA TYR A 208 -7.20 -2.02 8.36
C TYR A 208 -5.87 -1.30 8.42
N GLU A 209 -5.12 -1.59 9.47
CA GLU A 209 -3.72 -1.23 9.60
C GLU A 209 -2.92 -2.52 9.67
N ASP A 210 -1.92 -2.63 8.79
CA ASP A 210 -1.12 -3.84 8.68
C ASP A 210 0.15 -3.79 9.52
N GLU A 211 0.77 -4.95 9.74
CA GLU A 211 2.14 -5.10 10.26
C GLU A 211 2.48 -4.27 11.52
N ILE A 212 1.63 -4.36 12.54
CA ILE A 212 1.75 -3.59 13.76
C ILE A 212 2.57 -4.35 14.81
N TYR A 213 3.47 -3.62 15.47
CA TYR A 213 4.12 -4.11 16.67
C TYR A 213 3.37 -3.68 17.94
N PHE A 214 2.92 -4.65 18.73
CA PHE A 214 2.44 -4.44 20.09
C PHE A 214 2.62 -5.69 20.93
N MET A 215 3.43 -5.57 21.99
CA MET A 215 3.63 -6.67 22.93
C MET A 215 2.41 -6.85 23.84
N GLY A 216 1.51 -7.76 23.45
CA GLY A 216 0.36 -8.15 24.24
C GLY A 216 0.73 -8.97 25.48
N THR A 217 -0.21 -9.13 26.41
CA THR A 217 0.00 -10.02 27.57
C THR A 217 0.02 -11.51 27.18
N ASN A 218 -0.39 -11.83 25.96
CA ASN A 218 -0.26 -13.16 25.37
C ASN A 218 1.16 -13.47 24.88
N GLY A 219 2.06 -12.48 24.82
CA GLY A 219 3.45 -12.64 24.39
C GLY A 219 3.67 -12.63 22.87
N GLU A 220 2.62 -12.36 22.07
CA GLU A 220 2.72 -12.25 20.61
C GLU A 220 2.81 -10.77 20.19
N PRO A 221 3.98 -10.29 19.73
CA PRO A 221 4.17 -8.88 19.39
C PRO A 221 3.67 -8.46 18.01
N TYR A 222 3.50 -9.38 17.06
CA TYR A 222 3.20 -9.02 15.68
C TYR A 222 1.71 -9.21 15.36
N HIS A 223 1.10 -8.16 14.78
CA HIS A 223 -0.34 -8.14 14.48
C HIS A 223 -0.57 -7.66 13.04
N ARG A 224 -1.15 -8.52 12.20
CA ARG A 224 -1.42 -8.27 10.77
C ARG A 224 -2.89 -7.93 10.52
N GLY A 225 -3.16 -7.06 9.56
CA GLY A 225 -4.50 -6.75 9.07
C GLY A 225 -5.45 -6.29 10.17
N VAL A 226 -4.95 -5.54 11.16
CA VAL A 226 -5.72 -5.12 12.33
C VAL A 226 -6.84 -4.17 11.89
N VAL A 227 -8.08 -4.64 12.00
CA VAL A 227 -9.22 -3.85 11.53
C VAL A 227 -9.44 -2.66 12.45
N ARG A 228 -9.59 -1.49 11.82
CA ARG A 228 -9.87 -0.22 12.49
C ARG A 228 -11.34 0.15 12.41
N ASP A 229 -11.96 -0.05 11.24
CA ASP A 229 -13.37 0.29 11.03
C ASP A 229 -13.96 -0.41 9.80
N MET A 230 -15.28 -0.41 9.70
CA MET A 230 -16.02 -1.05 8.62
C MET A 230 -17.29 -0.26 8.31
N LYS A 231 -17.50 0.00 7.02
CA LYS A 231 -18.73 0.59 6.50
C LYS A 231 -19.35 -0.35 5.47
N SER A 232 -20.65 -0.24 5.24
CA SER A 232 -21.35 -1.12 4.30
C SER A 232 -22.44 -0.38 3.54
N SER A 233 -22.73 -0.83 2.32
CA SER A 233 -23.82 -0.34 1.49
C SER A 233 -24.43 -1.46 0.65
N PRO A 234 -25.77 -1.51 0.46
CA PRO A 234 -26.41 -2.55 -0.33
C PRO A 234 -25.90 -2.60 -1.77
N LEU A 235 -25.85 -3.80 -2.35
CA LEU A 235 -25.51 -4.03 -3.76
C LEU A 235 -26.59 -4.88 -4.44
N SER A 236 -27.01 -4.42 -5.61
CA SER A 236 -27.73 -5.24 -6.58
C SER A 236 -26.99 -5.14 -7.90
N ILE A 237 -26.59 -6.29 -8.44
CA ILE A 237 -25.82 -6.37 -9.68
C ILE A 237 -26.22 -7.65 -10.43
N VAL A 238 -26.35 -7.55 -11.74
CA VAL A 238 -26.62 -8.70 -12.62
C VAL A 238 -25.49 -8.88 -13.64
N GLN A 239 -25.43 -10.05 -14.28
CA GLN A 239 -24.38 -10.39 -15.24
C GLN A 239 -24.19 -9.29 -16.28
N GLY A 240 -22.93 -8.91 -16.52
CA GLY A 240 -22.53 -7.90 -17.49
C GLY A 240 -22.57 -6.46 -16.95
N GLU A 241 -23.21 -6.20 -15.81
CA GLU A 241 -23.20 -4.86 -15.20
C GLU A 241 -21.85 -4.54 -14.55
N THR A 242 -21.56 -3.24 -14.48
CA THR A 242 -20.50 -2.66 -13.65
C THR A 242 -21.12 -1.63 -12.71
N LYS A 243 -20.81 -1.70 -11.42
CA LYS A 243 -21.26 -0.76 -10.39
C LYS A 243 -20.06 -0.09 -9.75
N LEU A 244 -20.22 1.20 -9.46
CA LEU A 244 -19.28 1.95 -8.64
C LEU A 244 -19.84 2.04 -7.22
N ALA A 245 -19.00 1.75 -6.23
CA ALA A 245 -19.32 1.93 -4.81
C ALA A 245 -18.14 2.63 -4.14
N SER A 246 -18.41 3.69 -3.40
CA SER A 246 -17.37 4.56 -2.83
C SER A 246 -17.57 4.73 -1.33
N ASN A 247 -16.47 4.88 -0.60
CA ASN A 247 -16.50 5.23 0.82
C ASN A 247 -15.28 6.05 1.23
N SER A 248 -15.36 6.69 2.41
CA SER A 248 -14.24 7.41 3.01
C SER A 248 -14.29 7.32 4.54
N PHE A 249 -13.13 7.17 5.18
CA PHE A 249 -12.95 7.13 6.62
C PHE A 249 -12.32 8.43 7.11
N ASP A 250 -12.89 9.02 8.17
CA ASP A 250 -12.38 10.24 8.79
C ASP A 250 -11.30 9.90 9.83
N LEU A 251 -10.04 10.13 9.46
CA LEU A 251 -8.86 9.84 10.26
C LEU A 251 -8.60 10.89 11.36
N THR A 252 -9.45 11.92 11.48
CA THR A 252 -9.35 12.92 12.56
C THR A 252 -10.04 12.46 13.84
N THR A 253 -10.83 11.38 13.78
CA THR A 253 -11.53 10.88 14.96
C THR A 253 -10.56 10.27 16.00
N PRO A 254 -10.87 10.32 17.30
CA PRO A 254 -9.95 9.91 18.37
C PRO A 254 -9.42 8.47 18.27
N GLN A 255 -10.17 7.56 17.63
CA GLN A 255 -9.76 6.17 17.46
C GLN A 255 -8.56 5.99 16.52
N TYR A 256 -8.26 6.98 15.67
CA TYR A 256 -7.17 6.91 14.69
C TYR A 256 -5.90 7.68 15.08
N VAL A 257 -5.87 8.28 16.27
CA VAL A 257 -4.72 9.11 16.73
C VAL A 257 -3.40 8.35 16.74
N ARG A 258 -3.45 7.01 16.91
CA ARG A 258 -2.26 6.15 16.98
C ARG A 258 -1.99 5.34 15.71
N VAL A 259 -2.80 5.50 14.66
CA VAL A 259 -2.64 4.74 13.43
C VAL A 259 -1.41 5.21 12.67
N ASN A 260 -0.59 4.26 12.23
CA ASN A 260 0.44 4.51 11.26
C ASN A 260 -0.18 4.54 9.85
N ARG A 261 -0.24 5.74 9.26
CA ARG A 261 -0.92 5.96 7.98
C ARG A 261 -0.26 5.24 6.80
N THR A 262 1.05 5.04 6.84
CA THR A 262 1.74 4.28 5.77
C THR A 262 1.34 2.81 5.77
N LYS A 263 0.85 2.30 6.90
CA LYS A 263 0.41 0.90 7.04
C LYS A 263 -1.10 0.74 6.85
N LEU A 264 -1.80 1.78 6.44
CA LEU A 264 -3.23 1.69 6.17
C LEU A 264 -3.49 0.98 4.84
N GLY A 265 -4.51 0.14 4.87
CA GLY A 265 -5.11 -0.44 3.69
C GLY A 265 -6.63 -0.53 3.82
N VAL A 266 -7.29 -0.82 2.71
CA VAL A 266 -8.72 -1.04 2.66
C VAL A 266 -9.04 -2.32 1.91
N ALA A 267 -9.82 -3.19 2.55
CA ALA A 267 -10.40 -4.36 1.90
C ALA A 267 -11.85 -4.06 1.53
N VAL A 268 -12.24 -4.41 0.31
CA VAL A 268 -13.62 -4.32 -0.16
C VAL A 268 -14.15 -5.72 -0.38
N LEU A 269 -15.22 -6.06 0.32
CA LEU A 269 -15.86 -7.38 0.30
C LEU A 269 -17.25 -7.23 -0.33
N VAL A 270 -17.59 -8.08 -1.30
CA VAL A 270 -18.99 -8.27 -1.71
C VAL A 270 -19.52 -9.50 -0.99
N GLN A 271 -20.34 -9.28 0.04
CA GLN A 271 -20.80 -10.31 0.97
C GLN A 271 -22.32 -10.32 1.07
N THR A 272 -22.92 -11.47 1.35
CA THR A 272 -24.32 -11.55 1.76
C THR A 272 -24.55 -10.86 3.12
N ASP A 273 -25.66 -10.14 3.30
CA ASP A 273 -25.91 -9.31 4.50
C ASP A 273 -26.47 -10.08 5.70
N SER A 274 -27.18 -11.16 5.41
CA SER A 274 -27.76 -12.07 6.39
C SER A 274 -27.09 -13.42 6.25
N ARG A 275 -26.80 -14.08 7.37
CA ARG A 275 -26.41 -15.49 7.33
C ARG A 275 -27.51 -16.28 6.62
N ILE A 276 -27.22 -16.76 5.42
CA ILE A 276 -28.15 -17.49 4.59
C ILE A 276 -28.26 -18.90 5.16
N SER A 277 -29.47 -19.31 5.53
CA SER A 277 -29.71 -20.67 5.95
C SER A 277 -29.69 -21.61 4.75
N PHE A 278 -29.02 -22.75 4.86
CA PHE A 278 -29.07 -23.81 3.85
C PHE A 278 -29.33 -25.18 4.50
N THR A 279 -30.02 -26.04 3.76
CA THR A 279 -30.31 -27.40 4.19
C THR A 279 -29.21 -28.33 3.73
N TYR A 280 -28.76 -29.20 4.63
CA TYR A 280 -27.65 -30.09 4.35
C TYR A 280 -28.01 -31.57 4.28
N PRO A 281 -27.17 -32.44 3.68
CA PRO A 281 -27.39 -33.89 3.65
C PRO A 281 -27.58 -34.47 5.07
N GLY A 282 -28.81 -34.84 5.40
CA GLY A 282 -29.22 -35.23 6.77
C GLY A 282 -30.40 -34.44 7.33
N GLY A 283 -30.84 -33.37 6.65
CA GLY A 283 -32.11 -32.67 6.92
C GLY A 283 -32.06 -31.57 7.99
N GLY A 284 -30.87 -31.16 8.44
CA GLY A 284 -30.72 -30.00 9.32
C GLY A 284 -30.46 -28.69 8.57
N THR A 285 -30.42 -27.58 9.31
CA THR A 285 -30.21 -26.21 8.79
C THR A 285 -28.88 -25.66 9.29
N ALA A 286 -28.01 -25.25 8.37
CA ALA A 286 -26.78 -24.53 8.66
C ALA A 286 -26.86 -23.09 8.14
N TYR A 287 -25.90 -22.24 8.51
CA TYR A 287 -25.85 -20.83 8.12
C TYR A 287 -24.49 -20.47 7.52
N ASP A 288 -24.50 -19.62 6.51
CA ASP A 288 -23.30 -19.13 5.84
C ASP A 288 -23.47 -17.66 5.45
N ALA A 289 -22.38 -16.88 5.51
CA ALA A 289 -22.37 -15.49 5.11
C ALA A 289 -21.37 -15.25 3.98
N GLU A 290 -21.47 -16.07 2.94
CA GLU A 290 -20.53 -16.14 1.81
C GLU A 290 -20.10 -14.75 1.30
N ILE A 291 -18.78 -14.57 1.24
CA ILE A 291 -18.10 -13.48 0.55
C ILE A 291 -17.95 -13.93 -0.90
N LEU A 292 -18.64 -13.28 -1.85
CA LEU A 292 -18.56 -13.66 -3.26
C LEU A 292 -17.18 -13.34 -3.84
N GLN A 293 -16.68 -12.15 -3.56
CA GLN A 293 -15.39 -11.65 -4.01
C GLN A 293 -14.88 -10.58 -3.07
N ALA A 294 -13.55 -10.45 -3.02
CA ALA A 294 -12.91 -9.36 -2.32
C ALA A 294 -11.77 -8.74 -3.16
N ALA A 295 -11.35 -7.55 -2.78
CA ALA A 295 -10.09 -6.95 -3.24
C ALA A 295 -9.50 -6.12 -2.10
N ARG A 296 -8.18 -5.96 -2.08
CA ARG A 296 -7.48 -5.08 -1.14
C ARG A 296 -6.65 -4.04 -1.87
N LEU A 297 -6.52 -2.88 -1.23
CA LEU A 297 -5.64 -1.80 -1.64
C LEU A 297 -4.85 -1.35 -0.41
N ASP A 298 -3.54 -1.55 -0.44
CA ASP A 298 -2.60 -0.91 0.48
C ASP A 298 -2.29 0.48 -0.10
N TYR A 299 -2.51 1.54 0.68
CA TYR A 299 -2.40 2.93 0.19
C TYR A 299 -0.95 3.27 -0.16
N VAL A 300 -0.05 3.09 0.79
CA VAL A 300 1.40 3.24 0.57
C VAL A 300 1.99 1.88 0.23
N LYS A 301 2.96 1.85 -0.67
CA LYS A 301 3.68 0.63 -1.05
C LYS A 301 4.96 0.50 -0.20
N PRO A 302 5.25 -0.68 0.35
CA PRO A 302 6.45 -0.89 1.16
C PRO A 302 7.72 -0.80 0.31
N GLY A 303 8.77 -0.21 0.88
CA GLY A 303 10.10 -0.12 0.27
C GLY A 303 11.00 -1.33 0.53
N ILE A 304 10.63 -2.16 1.51
CA ILE A 304 11.42 -3.32 1.94
C ILE A 304 10.71 -4.62 1.57
N ALA A 305 11.39 -5.45 0.78
CA ALA A 305 10.98 -6.81 0.47
C ALA A 305 11.84 -7.80 1.26
N VAL A 306 11.21 -8.73 1.98
CA VAL A 306 11.90 -9.83 2.65
C VAL A 306 11.54 -11.13 1.96
N TYR A 307 12.54 -11.84 1.46
CA TYR A 307 12.40 -13.17 0.89
C TYR A 307 13.10 -14.20 1.79
N ARG A 308 12.34 -15.21 2.22
CA ARG A 308 12.81 -16.22 3.18
C ARG A 308 12.71 -17.63 2.58
N GLU A 309 13.86 -18.31 2.45
CA GLU A 309 13.95 -19.66 1.87
C GLU A 309 13.93 -20.82 2.88
N ALA A 310 13.85 -20.53 4.18
CA ALA A 310 14.04 -21.53 5.23
C ALA A 310 12.74 -22.06 5.85
N THR A 311 12.87 -23.26 6.43
CA THR A 311 11.86 -23.91 7.24
C THR A 311 11.78 -23.27 8.63
N ILE A 312 10.61 -22.78 9.02
CA ILE A 312 10.35 -22.25 10.37
C ILE A 312 9.34 -23.17 11.06
N ALA A 313 9.82 -24.31 11.56
CA ALA A 313 8.97 -25.32 12.18
C ALA A 313 8.24 -24.82 13.45
N ASP A 314 8.66 -23.70 14.05
CA ASP A 314 8.06 -23.10 15.24
C ASP A 314 7.13 -21.91 14.97
N TYR A 315 6.96 -21.54 13.69
CA TYR A 315 6.21 -20.38 13.22
C TYR A 315 6.65 -19.08 13.92
N SER A 316 7.93 -18.94 14.24
CA SER A 316 8.50 -17.67 14.71
C SER A 316 8.46 -16.61 13.61
N GLN A 317 8.37 -15.35 14.02
CA GLN A 317 8.20 -14.21 13.12
C GLN A 317 9.31 -13.16 13.32
N PRO A 318 10.59 -13.53 13.19
CA PRO A 318 11.69 -12.64 13.55
C PRO A 318 11.82 -11.42 12.64
N TYR A 319 11.77 -11.54 11.31
CA TYR A 319 11.85 -10.36 10.43
C TYR A 319 10.65 -9.44 10.64
N GLU A 320 9.47 -10.02 10.74
CA GLU A 320 8.21 -9.32 10.98
C GLU A 320 8.28 -8.51 12.27
N ARG A 321 8.78 -9.12 13.36
CA ARG A 321 9.04 -8.44 14.63
C ARG A 321 10.09 -7.35 14.51
N LEU A 322 11.20 -7.61 13.83
CA LEU A 322 12.33 -6.68 13.72
C LEU A 322 12.01 -5.46 12.85
N LEU A 323 11.12 -5.59 11.88
CA LEU A 323 10.70 -4.51 10.97
C LEU A 323 9.44 -3.76 11.46
N SER A 324 8.47 -4.47 12.05
CA SER A 324 7.26 -3.82 12.60
C SER A 324 7.55 -2.95 13.81
N ARG A 325 8.48 -3.34 14.69
CA ARG A 325 8.83 -2.59 15.90
C ARG A 325 9.34 -1.16 15.64
N PRO A 326 10.28 -0.95 14.70
CA PRO A 326 10.67 0.38 14.27
C PRO A 326 9.63 1.07 13.37
N ALA A 327 8.47 0.45 13.14
CA ALA A 327 7.41 0.89 12.23
C ALA A 327 7.86 1.03 10.76
N LEU A 328 8.83 0.21 10.34
CA LEU A 328 9.21 0.10 8.92
C LEU A 328 8.08 -0.61 8.16
N ASP A 329 7.83 -0.15 6.94
CA ASP A 329 6.87 -0.74 6.03
C ASP A 329 7.57 -1.78 5.17
N TYR A 330 7.07 -3.01 5.15
CA TYR A 330 7.72 -4.10 4.47
C TYR A 330 6.70 -5.04 3.82
N ARG A 331 7.23 -6.04 3.12
CA ARG A 331 6.42 -7.15 2.64
C ARG A 331 7.25 -8.41 2.65
N MET A 332 6.69 -9.47 3.25
CA MET A 332 7.28 -10.80 3.16
C MET A 332 6.87 -11.48 1.86
N TRP A 333 7.79 -12.26 1.31
CA TRP A 333 7.59 -13.27 0.28
C TRP A 333 8.14 -14.57 0.81
N ASP A 334 7.26 -15.38 1.39
CA ASP A 334 7.62 -16.68 1.93
C ASP A 334 7.28 -17.77 0.93
N ARG A 335 8.20 -18.71 0.77
CA ARG A 335 7.96 -19.96 0.04
C ARG A 335 7.36 -20.99 0.98
N VAL A 336 6.39 -21.77 0.48
CA VAL A 336 5.81 -22.89 1.23
C VAL A 336 6.92 -23.86 1.66
N ASP A 337 6.92 -24.20 2.94
CA ASP A 337 7.90 -25.09 3.55
C ASP A 337 7.67 -26.55 3.13
N PRO A 338 8.71 -27.32 2.74
CA PRO A 338 8.58 -28.76 2.51
C PRO A 338 8.02 -29.56 3.70
N GLY A 339 8.13 -29.05 4.93
CA GLY A 339 7.57 -29.67 6.14
C GLY A 339 6.08 -29.37 6.39
N ASP A 340 5.51 -28.38 5.69
CA ASP A 340 4.14 -27.94 5.85
C ASP A 340 3.17 -28.72 4.93
N THR A 341 1.92 -28.91 5.38
CA THR A 341 0.89 -29.53 4.52
C THR A 341 0.40 -28.52 3.49
N GLY A 342 0.44 -28.92 2.21
CA GLY A 342 0.12 -28.05 1.07
C GLY A 342 1.28 -28.04 0.10
N ALA A 343 1.44 -29.09 -0.71
CA ALA A 343 2.67 -29.36 -1.46
C ALA A 343 2.97 -28.40 -2.62
N VAL A 344 2.20 -27.31 -2.79
CA VAL A 344 2.35 -26.38 -3.91
C VAL A 344 2.64 -24.99 -3.37
N ASP A 345 3.86 -24.53 -3.62
CA ASP A 345 4.19 -23.11 -3.51
C ASP A 345 3.37 -22.34 -4.56
N VAL A 346 2.35 -21.63 -4.08
CA VAL A 346 1.39 -20.91 -4.92
C VAL A 346 1.86 -19.50 -5.28
N ARG A 347 2.82 -18.95 -4.53
CA ARG A 347 3.33 -17.59 -4.74
C ARG A 347 4.64 -17.60 -5.51
N GLY A 348 5.49 -18.60 -5.30
CA GLY A 348 6.79 -18.70 -5.97
C GLY A 348 7.73 -17.55 -5.60
N PRO A 349 8.93 -17.49 -6.22
CA PRO A 349 9.75 -16.30 -6.15
C PRO A 349 9.01 -15.10 -6.79
N PRO A 350 9.27 -13.87 -6.32
CA PRO A 350 8.71 -12.67 -6.95
C PRO A 350 9.10 -12.61 -8.43
N ASP A 351 8.17 -12.13 -9.28
CA ASP A 351 8.47 -11.95 -10.70
C ASP A 351 9.51 -10.84 -10.91
N PRO A 352 10.25 -10.85 -12.05
CA PRO A 352 11.27 -9.84 -12.33
C PRO A 352 10.79 -8.40 -12.28
N ALA A 353 9.57 -8.11 -12.73
CA ALA A 353 9.04 -6.75 -12.75
C ALA A 353 8.61 -6.28 -11.35
N GLY A 354 8.13 -7.20 -10.51
CA GLY A 354 7.78 -6.95 -9.12
C GLY A 354 8.99 -6.70 -8.24
N LEU A 355 10.06 -7.49 -8.42
CA LEU A 355 11.30 -7.32 -7.67
C LEU A 355 12.08 -6.08 -8.12
N ALA A 356 12.09 -5.77 -9.42
CA ALA A 356 12.72 -4.56 -9.97
C ALA A 356 12.19 -3.26 -9.36
N LYS A 357 10.96 -3.28 -8.82
CA LYS A 357 10.33 -2.13 -8.18
C LYS A 357 10.64 -2.02 -6.68
N GLN A 358 11.36 -2.97 -6.09
CA GLN A 358 11.67 -2.98 -4.66
C GLN A 358 12.97 -2.19 -4.39
N PRO A 359 12.91 -1.08 -3.65
CA PRO A 359 14.10 -0.32 -3.25
C PRO A 359 15.08 -1.16 -2.43
N MET A 360 14.58 -2.00 -1.51
CA MET A 360 15.41 -2.92 -0.74
C MET A 360 14.88 -4.34 -0.81
N VAL A 361 15.79 -5.29 -1.06
CA VAL A 361 15.54 -6.73 -0.97
C VAL A 361 16.44 -7.33 0.11
N LEU A 362 15.83 -7.97 1.10
CA LEU A 362 16.48 -8.86 2.04
C LEU A 362 16.24 -10.30 1.59
N TRP A 363 17.32 -10.99 1.23
CA TRP A 363 17.28 -12.39 0.81
C TRP A 363 17.93 -13.27 1.86
N TYR A 364 17.11 -14.04 2.57
CA TYR A 364 17.57 -15.00 3.58
C TYR A 364 17.64 -16.41 3.00
N THR A 365 18.84 -16.98 3.04
CA THR A 365 19.08 -18.36 2.63
C THR A 365 19.27 -19.26 3.86
N LYS A 366 18.73 -20.47 3.77
CA LYS A 366 18.93 -21.52 4.78
C LYS A 366 20.35 -22.09 4.76
N SER A 367 20.70 -22.86 5.79
CA SER A 367 21.95 -23.61 5.84
C SER A 367 21.90 -24.84 4.90
N GLN A 368 22.18 -24.62 3.61
CA GLN A 368 22.27 -25.68 2.60
C GLN A 368 23.43 -25.41 1.63
N SER A 369 24.12 -26.47 1.21
CA SER A 369 25.26 -26.39 0.30
C SER A 369 24.90 -26.57 -1.19
N ALA A 370 23.61 -26.76 -1.52
CA ALA A 370 23.14 -26.94 -2.89
C ALA A 370 21.73 -26.35 -3.08
N GLY A 371 21.45 -25.85 -4.29
CA GLY A 371 20.13 -25.33 -4.66
C GLY A 371 19.72 -24.01 -3.99
N VAL A 372 20.70 -23.28 -3.45
CA VAL A 372 20.54 -21.95 -2.84
C VAL A 372 21.00 -20.88 -3.83
N LEU A 373 20.25 -19.78 -3.94
CA LEU A 373 20.52 -18.69 -4.90
C LEU A 373 20.85 -19.25 -6.30
N THR A 374 19.89 -19.94 -6.89
CA THR A 374 20.00 -20.52 -8.23
C THR A 374 20.30 -19.43 -9.28
N ALA A 375 20.82 -19.82 -10.46
CA ALA A 375 21.14 -18.86 -11.52
C ALA A 375 19.97 -17.92 -11.90
N PRO A 376 18.70 -18.38 -11.96
CA PRO A 376 17.55 -17.49 -12.12
C PRO A 376 17.37 -16.48 -10.98
N GLU A 377 17.54 -16.89 -9.72
CA GLU A 377 17.46 -16.01 -8.56
C GLU A 377 18.60 -14.99 -8.54
N GLN A 378 19.83 -15.40 -8.89
CA GLN A 378 20.96 -14.49 -9.05
C GLN A 378 20.70 -13.43 -10.13
N SER A 379 20.17 -13.85 -11.28
CA SER A 379 19.80 -12.93 -12.37
C SER A 379 18.68 -11.98 -11.95
N LEU A 380 17.73 -12.48 -11.18
CA LEU A 380 16.60 -11.70 -10.64
C LEU A 380 17.10 -10.62 -9.66
N LEU A 381 17.97 -10.98 -8.71
CA LEU A 381 18.56 -10.04 -7.76
C LEU A 381 19.47 -9.01 -8.44
N GLN A 382 20.28 -9.43 -9.42
CA GLN A 382 21.08 -8.51 -10.21
C GLN A 382 20.22 -7.54 -11.02
N GLY A 383 19.11 -8.02 -11.57
CA GLY A 383 18.12 -7.19 -12.27
C GLY A 383 17.44 -6.17 -11.35
N GLN A 384 17.28 -6.49 -10.06
CA GLN A 384 16.75 -5.54 -9.08
C GLN A 384 17.72 -4.37 -8.83
N LEU A 385 19.02 -4.64 -8.70
CA LEU A 385 20.04 -3.61 -8.52
C LEU A 385 20.17 -2.69 -9.75
N ALA A 386 19.92 -3.20 -10.96
CA ALA A 386 20.03 -2.43 -12.20
C ALA A 386 18.99 -1.30 -12.37
N ASN A 387 18.04 -1.11 -11.45
CA ASN A 387 16.97 -0.11 -11.58
C ASN A 387 17.34 1.29 -11.06
N GLY A 388 18.57 1.50 -10.58
CA GLY A 388 19.08 2.82 -10.24
C GLY A 388 18.69 3.36 -8.86
N ASN A 389 18.15 2.50 -7.98
CA ASN A 389 17.93 2.76 -6.55
C ASN A 389 17.70 1.43 -5.78
N GLY A 390 18.45 0.38 -6.15
CA GLY A 390 18.25 -0.97 -5.64
C GLY A 390 19.24 -1.32 -4.54
N HIS A 391 18.77 -1.87 -3.43
CA HIS A 391 19.62 -2.32 -2.34
C HIS A 391 19.39 -3.79 -2.02
N LEU A 392 20.47 -4.50 -1.70
CA LEU A 392 20.41 -5.95 -1.48
C LEU A 392 21.14 -6.33 -0.19
N LEU A 393 20.42 -6.99 0.72
CA LEU A 393 20.97 -7.70 1.86
C LEU A 393 20.84 -9.21 1.62
N VAL A 394 21.95 -9.92 1.44
CA VAL A 394 21.97 -11.38 1.41
C VAL A 394 22.54 -11.90 2.73
N THR A 395 21.85 -12.85 3.36
CA THR A 395 22.32 -13.47 4.60
C THR A 395 22.02 -14.97 4.62
N GLY A 396 22.99 -15.76 5.09
CA GLY A 396 22.84 -17.19 5.23
C GLY A 396 24.19 -17.88 5.40
N GLU A 397 24.18 -19.22 5.39
CA GLU A 397 25.36 -20.07 5.61
C GLU A 397 25.70 -20.87 4.35
N ASN A 398 26.94 -21.35 4.25
CA ASN A 398 27.44 -22.18 3.15
C ASN A 398 27.33 -21.56 1.74
N LEU A 399 27.12 -20.24 1.64
CA LEU A 399 26.97 -19.54 0.36
C LEU A 399 28.30 -19.52 -0.42
N GLY A 400 29.43 -19.40 0.27
CA GLY A 400 30.75 -19.50 -0.33
C GLY A 400 31.00 -20.86 -0.97
N THR A 401 30.60 -21.94 -0.30
CA THR A 401 30.68 -23.30 -0.86
C THR A 401 29.68 -23.50 -2.03
N ALA A 402 28.47 -22.97 -1.92
CA ALA A 402 27.42 -23.18 -2.92
C ALA A 402 27.62 -22.37 -4.21
N ILE A 403 27.99 -21.10 -4.08
CA ILE A 403 28.00 -20.14 -5.20
C ILE A 403 29.28 -19.30 -5.29
N GLY A 404 30.31 -19.56 -4.47
CA GLY A 404 31.54 -18.76 -4.40
C GLY A 404 32.34 -18.63 -5.71
N ALA A 405 32.09 -19.52 -6.68
CA ALA A 405 32.70 -19.49 -8.00
C ALA A 405 31.88 -18.73 -9.07
N THR A 406 30.71 -18.19 -8.69
CA THR A 406 29.82 -17.47 -9.62
C THR A 406 30.20 -15.99 -9.70
N SER A 407 29.91 -15.37 -10.84
CA SER A 407 30.05 -13.92 -11.01
C SER A 407 29.13 -13.14 -10.08
N PHE A 408 27.98 -13.69 -9.67
CA PHE A 408 27.14 -13.04 -8.68
C PHE A 408 27.89 -12.88 -7.34
N TYR A 409 28.59 -13.92 -6.89
CA TYR A 409 29.36 -13.86 -5.65
C TYR A 409 30.52 -12.85 -5.73
N THR A 410 31.27 -12.86 -6.84
CA THR A 410 32.44 -11.97 -6.98
C THR A 410 32.07 -10.53 -7.34
N ASP A 411 31.08 -10.35 -8.21
CA ASP A 411 30.80 -9.06 -8.84
C ASP A 411 29.61 -8.35 -8.18
N VAL A 412 28.63 -9.09 -7.65
CA VAL A 412 27.46 -8.51 -6.95
C VAL A 412 27.70 -8.45 -5.44
N LEU A 413 27.98 -9.60 -4.81
CA LEU A 413 28.27 -9.63 -3.36
C LEU A 413 29.63 -9.02 -3.02
N GLN A 414 30.47 -8.76 -4.04
CA GLN A 414 31.80 -8.16 -3.89
C GLN A 414 32.66 -8.94 -2.89
N ALA A 415 32.54 -10.28 -2.90
CA ALA A 415 33.15 -11.16 -1.91
C ALA A 415 34.01 -12.25 -2.57
N SER A 416 34.96 -12.79 -1.79
CA SER A 416 35.73 -13.98 -2.13
C SER A 416 35.61 -14.99 -0.99
N PHE A 417 35.27 -16.23 -1.31
CA PHE A 417 35.19 -17.31 -0.34
C PHE A 417 36.60 -17.76 0.03
N ILE A 418 36.87 -17.88 1.33
CA ILE A 418 38.17 -18.31 1.85
C ILE A 418 38.10 -19.74 2.36
N ALA A 419 37.21 -19.99 3.31
CA ALA A 419 37.02 -21.28 3.95
C ALA A 419 35.70 -21.27 4.73
N ASP A 420 35.24 -22.45 5.12
CA ASP A 420 34.21 -22.60 6.15
C ASP A 420 34.78 -22.14 7.51
N ALA A 421 33.97 -21.46 8.33
CA ALA A 421 34.37 -20.79 9.58
C ALA A 421 34.05 -21.61 10.86
N ASP A 422 33.74 -22.90 10.74
CA ASP A 422 33.41 -23.79 11.87
C ASP A 422 34.49 -23.83 12.97
N PRO A 423 34.19 -23.61 14.28
CA PRO A 423 32.91 -23.24 14.92
C PRO A 423 32.89 -21.79 15.45
N SER A 424 32.93 -20.77 14.59
CA SER A 424 32.71 -19.39 15.03
C SER A 424 31.25 -19.17 15.45
N THR A 425 31.03 -18.60 16.64
CA THR A 425 29.68 -18.33 17.21
C THR A 425 29.41 -16.85 17.47
N VAL A 426 30.40 -16.01 17.22
CA VAL A 426 30.31 -14.56 17.45
C VAL A 426 30.97 -13.77 16.35
N VAL A 427 30.39 -12.61 16.05
CA VAL A 427 30.98 -11.59 15.18
C VAL A 427 31.09 -10.27 15.91
N ARG A 428 31.97 -9.39 15.43
CA ARG A 428 32.14 -8.01 15.91
C ARG A 428 32.11 -7.06 14.73
N GLY A 429 31.66 -5.84 14.97
CA GLY A 429 31.74 -4.77 13.97
C GLY A 429 33.18 -4.33 13.69
N VAL A 430 33.36 -3.49 12.69
CA VAL A 430 34.65 -2.89 12.34
C VAL A 430 34.65 -1.43 12.79
N GLY A 431 35.64 -1.02 13.58
CA GLY A 431 35.71 0.36 14.08
C GLY A 431 35.72 1.39 12.94
N GLY A 432 34.81 2.36 13.00
CA GLY A 432 34.65 3.40 11.97
C GLY A 432 33.80 2.99 10.76
N ASP A 433 33.34 1.73 10.71
CA ASP A 433 32.43 1.26 9.67
C ASP A 433 31.02 1.87 9.85
N PRO A 434 30.38 2.38 8.78
CA PRO A 434 29.07 3.02 8.88
C PRO A 434 27.93 2.05 9.20
N VAL A 435 28.08 0.76 8.89
CA VAL A 435 27.06 -0.25 9.16
C VAL A 435 27.27 -0.86 10.55
N SER A 436 28.50 -1.23 10.89
CA SER A 436 28.76 -2.09 12.05
C SER A 436 29.57 -1.44 13.19
N GLY A 437 30.12 -0.24 12.99
CA GLY A 437 31.11 0.34 13.90
C GLY A 437 30.65 0.47 15.36
N THR A 438 29.34 0.63 15.56
CA THR A 438 28.67 0.60 16.88
C THR A 438 29.00 -0.67 17.69
N TRP A 439 29.21 -1.81 17.02
CA TRP A 439 29.47 -3.11 17.65
C TRP A 439 30.93 -3.56 17.54
N ALA A 440 31.88 -2.65 17.28
CA ALA A 440 33.29 -3.01 17.20
C ALA A 440 33.84 -3.65 18.49
N SER A 441 33.34 -3.21 19.66
CA SER A 441 33.70 -3.75 20.97
C SER A 441 32.65 -4.71 21.55
N THR A 442 31.53 -4.94 20.86
CA THR A 442 30.41 -5.76 21.34
C THR A 442 30.32 -7.06 20.55
N PRO A 443 30.51 -8.23 21.17
CA PRO A 443 30.30 -9.51 20.48
C PRO A 443 28.80 -9.71 20.21
N LEU A 444 28.47 -10.00 18.96
CA LEU A 444 27.12 -10.33 18.50
C LEU A 444 27.02 -11.84 18.33
N GLN A 445 26.02 -12.47 18.95
CA GLN A 445 25.79 -13.91 18.84
C GLN A 445 25.16 -14.24 17.49
N ILE A 446 25.82 -15.08 16.69
CA ILE A 446 25.27 -15.57 15.42
C ILE A 446 24.51 -16.89 15.64
N LEU A 447 23.68 -17.23 14.67
CA LEU A 447 22.95 -18.50 14.60
C LEU A 447 23.63 -19.43 13.60
N GLY A 448 23.46 -20.73 13.79
CA GLY A 448 23.86 -21.77 12.84
C GLY A 448 25.19 -22.44 13.18
N SER A 449 25.63 -23.33 12.29
CA SER A 449 26.78 -24.22 12.51
C SER A 449 27.80 -24.22 11.37
N SER A 450 27.56 -23.47 10.30
CA SER A 450 28.42 -23.46 9.11
C SER A 450 28.54 -22.06 8.48
N PRO A 451 28.96 -21.05 9.26
CA PRO A 451 29.24 -19.72 8.73
C PRO A 451 30.48 -19.74 7.81
N ASP A 452 30.56 -18.87 6.80
CA ASP A 452 31.74 -18.81 5.91
C ASP A 452 32.71 -17.69 6.31
N ILE A 453 34.01 -17.93 6.10
CA ILE A 453 35.06 -16.90 6.10
C ILE A 453 35.12 -16.28 4.72
N VAL A 454 35.01 -14.95 4.68
CA VAL A 454 34.97 -14.17 3.45
C VAL A 454 36.01 -13.06 3.44
N ALA A 455 36.54 -12.77 2.25
CA ALA A 455 37.40 -11.62 2.00
C ALA A 455 36.70 -10.63 1.06
N PRO A 456 36.98 -9.32 1.17
CA PRO A 456 36.43 -8.34 0.25
C PRO A 456 37.02 -8.52 -1.17
N GLY A 457 36.15 -8.48 -2.16
CA GLY A 457 36.50 -8.29 -3.57
C GLY A 457 36.89 -6.85 -3.89
N ALA A 458 37.05 -6.52 -5.16
CA ALA A 458 37.62 -5.23 -5.60
C ALA A 458 36.84 -3.98 -5.13
N GLY A 459 35.52 -4.08 -5.00
CA GLY A 459 34.64 -3.02 -4.49
C GLY A 459 34.05 -3.31 -3.10
N GLY A 460 34.48 -4.39 -2.44
CA GLY A 460 33.97 -4.82 -1.15
C GLY A 460 34.73 -4.24 0.04
N THR A 461 34.09 -4.16 1.20
CA THR A 461 34.72 -3.85 2.48
C THR A 461 34.18 -4.78 3.55
N SER A 462 35.05 -5.39 4.36
CA SER A 462 34.60 -6.17 5.52
C SER A 462 33.90 -5.27 6.53
N THR A 463 32.64 -5.60 6.86
CA THR A 463 31.85 -4.87 7.85
C THR A 463 31.69 -5.65 9.16
N PHE A 464 31.68 -6.98 9.14
CA PHE A 464 31.75 -7.78 10.38
C PHE A 464 32.92 -8.76 10.31
N LEU A 465 33.54 -9.03 11.46
CA LEU A 465 34.68 -9.93 11.62
C LEU A 465 34.38 -11.00 12.66
N TYR A 466 34.94 -12.20 12.47
CA TYR A 466 35.04 -13.20 13.53
C TYR A 466 36.09 -12.78 14.58
N GLY A 467 36.09 -13.44 15.73
CA GLY A 467 36.91 -13.06 16.89
C GLY A 467 38.44 -13.10 16.67
N ASP A 468 38.90 -13.77 15.61
CA ASP A 468 40.29 -13.86 15.17
C ASP A 468 40.66 -12.82 14.10
N GLY A 469 39.73 -11.93 13.75
CA GLY A 469 39.90 -10.87 12.76
C GLY A 469 39.62 -11.30 11.32
N GLN A 470 39.17 -12.53 11.09
CA GLN A 470 38.74 -13.00 9.77
C GLN A 470 37.41 -12.34 9.35
N GLY A 471 37.20 -12.16 8.05
CA GLY A 471 35.99 -11.51 7.54
C GLY A 471 34.75 -12.40 7.64
N ALA A 472 33.67 -11.84 8.15
CA ALA A 472 32.37 -12.51 8.33
C ALA A 472 31.26 -11.90 7.45
N ALA A 473 31.37 -10.62 7.09
CA ALA A 473 30.40 -9.95 6.21
C ALA A 473 31.08 -8.88 5.37
N ILE A 474 30.58 -8.68 4.15
CA ILE A 474 31.05 -7.69 3.19
C ILE A 474 29.92 -6.68 2.93
N ARG A 475 30.28 -5.41 2.78
CA ARG A 475 29.41 -4.38 2.21
C ARG A 475 30.08 -3.72 1.00
N SER A 476 29.30 -3.14 0.11
CA SER A 476 29.79 -2.37 -1.04
C SER A 476 28.83 -1.26 -1.46
N ASP A 477 29.39 -0.12 -1.89
CA ASP A 477 28.69 0.80 -2.78
C ASP A 477 28.76 0.17 -4.19
N TYR A 478 27.81 -0.70 -4.50
CA TYR A 478 27.81 -1.54 -5.71
C TYR A 478 27.93 -0.70 -6.98
N ASP A 479 27.19 0.42 -7.04
CA ASP A 479 27.32 1.42 -8.08
C ASP A 479 26.99 2.84 -7.54
N ALA A 480 26.54 3.74 -8.41
CA ALA A 480 26.25 5.14 -8.08
C ALA A 480 25.09 5.30 -7.11
N ASP A 481 24.11 4.40 -7.11
CA ASP A 481 22.82 4.52 -6.41
C ASP A 481 22.42 3.25 -5.65
N SER A 482 23.17 2.16 -5.80
CA SER A 482 22.85 0.87 -5.23
C SER A 482 23.92 0.43 -4.22
N ARG A 483 23.49 -0.35 -3.23
CA ARG A 483 24.35 -0.85 -2.13
C ARG A 483 24.05 -2.31 -1.84
N VAL A 484 25.08 -3.06 -1.49
CA VAL A 484 24.97 -4.49 -1.15
C VAL A 484 25.58 -4.75 0.22
N VAL A 485 24.91 -5.59 1.02
CA VAL A 485 25.46 -6.21 2.23
C VAL A 485 25.31 -7.72 2.10
N TYR A 486 26.41 -8.43 2.27
CA TYR A 486 26.47 -9.88 2.35
C TYR A 486 26.95 -10.32 3.73
N MET A 487 26.10 -11.01 4.47
CA MET A 487 26.43 -11.61 5.77
C MET A 487 26.56 -13.12 5.58
N ALA A 488 27.78 -13.64 5.75
CA ALA A 488 28.12 -15.04 5.50
C ALA A 488 27.77 -15.95 6.70
N TYR A 489 26.73 -15.57 7.44
CA TYR A 489 26.22 -16.25 8.62
C TYR A 489 24.74 -15.91 8.81
N GLN A 490 24.03 -16.70 9.62
CA GLN A 490 22.67 -16.39 10.04
C GLN A 490 22.70 -15.52 11.29
N TYR A 491 21.80 -14.52 11.36
CA TYR A 491 21.77 -13.60 12.50
C TYR A 491 20.37 -13.17 12.90
N PHE A 492 19.56 -12.69 11.95
CA PHE A 492 18.27 -12.07 12.25
C PHE A 492 17.22 -13.04 12.80
N GLU A 493 17.33 -14.33 12.49
CA GLU A 493 16.48 -15.39 13.04
C GLU A 493 16.91 -15.81 14.47
N GLY A 494 18.09 -15.36 14.95
CA GLY A 494 18.66 -15.74 16.24
C GLY A 494 18.00 -15.08 17.46
N THR A 495 18.72 -15.05 18.59
CA THR A 495 18.21 -14.49 19.86
C THR A 495 18.99 -13.27 20.36
N ASP A 496 20.03 -12.84 19.65
CA ASP A 496 20.85 -11.70 20.04
C ASP A 496 19.99 -10.43 20.23
N PRO A 497 20.21 -9.65 21.30
CA PRO A 497 19.39 -8.48 21.60
C PRO A 497 19.64 -7.30 20.64
N ASN A 498 20.73 -7.29 19.87
CA ASN A 498 21.07 -6.19 18.96
C ASN A 498 20.52 -6.36 17.54
N ARG A 499 19.84 -7.48 17.22
CA ARG A 499 19.36 -7.77 15.85
C ARG A 499 18.57 -6.61 15.22
N GLU A 500 17.69 -6.00 15.99
CA GLU A 500 16.88 -4.86 15.53
C GLU A 500 17.75 -3.66 15.18
N ALA A 501 18.72 -3.35 16.05
CA ALA A 501 19.61 -2.23 15.84
C ALA A 501 20.57 -2.47 14.66
N VAL A 502 21.05 -3.69 14.47
CA VAL A 502 21.87 -4.08 13.31
C VAL A 502 21.07 -3.98 12.01
N LEU A 503 19.86 -4.54 11.96
CA LEU A 503 19.00 -4.45 10.78
C LEU A 503 18.68 -2.99 10.45
N ARG A 504 18.33 -2.19 11.46
CA ARG A 504 18.09 -0.76 11.30
C ARG A 504 19.32 -0.01 10.79
N SER A 505 20.53 -0.37 11.25
CA SER A 505 21.77 0.24 10.76
C SER A 505 21.98 -0.04 9.27
N ILE A 506 21.70 -1.26 8.82
CA ILE A 506 21.76 -1.64 7.40
C ILE A 506 20.71 -0.88 6.59
N VAL A 507 19.45 -0.84 7.05
CA VAL A 507 18.36 -0.11 6.39
C VAL A 507 18.71 1.37 6.23
N ASN A 508 19.17 2.02 7.30
CA ASN A 508 19.57 3.44 7.27
C ASN A 508 20.77 3.67 6.33
N TRP A 509 21.70 2.72 6.26
CA TRP A 509 22.83 2.81 5.34
C TRP A 509 22.39 2.63 3.89
N PHE A 510 21.38 1.82 3.61
CA PHE A 510 20.79 1.74 2.27
C PHE A 510 20.04 3.03 1.89
N ASP A 511 19.10 3.47 2.73
CA ASP A 511 18.28 4.68 2.52
C ASP A 511 19.13 5.94 2.30
N ALA A 512 20.30 6.03 2.93
CA ALA A 512 21.20 7.18 2.77
C ALA A 512 22.03 7.19 1.48
N LYS A 513 21.79 6.31 0.50
CA LYS A 513 22.62 6.19 -0.70
C LYS A 513 22.23 7.19 -1.80
N SER A 514 20.95 7.30 -2.07
CA SER A 514 20.40 8.03 -3.21
C SER A 514 19.12 8.73 -2.81
N ALA A 515 18.71 9.72 -3.60
CA ALA A 515 17.39 10.31 -3.45
C ALA A 515 16.29 9.34 -3.94
N PRO A 516 15.04 9.53 -3.50
CA PRO A 516 13.91 8.76 -4.00
C PRO A 516 13.81 8.79 -5.52
N THR A 517 13.33 7.71 -6.13
CA THR A 517 12.87 7.79 -7.53
C THR A 517 11.52 8.50 -7.56
N LEU A 518 11.27 9.34 -8.57
CA LEU A 518 10.03 10.10 -8.71
C LEU A 518 9.68 10.32 -10.18
N THR A 519 8.40 10.15 -10.51
CA THR A 519 7.83 10.50 -11.81
C THR A 519 6.39 10.98 -11.66
N THR A 520 6.13 12.19 -12.13
CA THR A 520 4.81 12.81 -12.24
C THR A 520 4.11 12.22 -13.46
N THR A 521 2.86 11.78 -13.28
CA THR A 521 2.12 11.08 -14.34
C THR A 521 0.83 11.78 -14.73
N PHE A 522 0.24 12.59 -13.85
CA PHE A 522 -0.92 13.41 -14.19
C PHE A 522 -1.10 14.65 -13.29
N PRO A 523 -1.44 15.83 -13.86
CA PRO A 523 -1.31 16.16 -15.27
C PRO A 523 0.17 16.14 -15.69
N ASN A 524 0.43 15.74 -16.93
CA ASN A 524 1.79 15.67 -17.45
C ASN A 524 1.97 16.45 -18.76
N GLY A 525 0.90 17.06 -19.30
CA GLY A 525 0.96 17.92 -20.46
C GLY A 525 -0.29 17.85 -21.36
N GLY A 526 -0.78 19.02 -21.78
CA GLY A 526 -1.88 19.17 -22.72
C GLY A 526 -3.28 18.96 -22.13
N GLU A 527 -3.39 18.53 -20.87
CA GLU A 527 -4.68 18.36 -20.21
C GLU A 527 -5.35 19.72 -19.93
N THR A 528 -6.66 19.69 -19.72
CA THR A 528 -7.44 20.85 -19.29
C THR A 528 -8.20 20.50 -18.03
N LEU A 529 -7.86 21.18 -16.93
CA LEU A 529 -8.45 21.01 -15.61
C LEU A 529 -9.38 22.20 -15.32
N MET A 530 -10.67 21.94 -15.11
CA MET A 530 -11.66 22.97 -14.85
C MET A 530 -11.83 23.18 -13.35
N PRO A 531 -11.74 24.43 -12.84
CA PRO A 531 -12.11 24.73 -11.46
C PRO A 531 -13.53 24.25 -11.11
N GLY A 532 -13.71 23.69 -9.91
CA GLY A 532 -14.95 23.07 -9.45
C GLY A 532 -15.10 21.60 -9.86
N THR A 533 -14.15 21.05 -10.61
CA THR A 533 -14.05 19.62 -10.92
C THR A 533 -12.86 19.03 -10.18
N LYS A 534 -13.08 17.93 -9.45
CA LYS A 534 -12.02 17.21 -8.76
C LYS A 534 -11.26 16.31 -9.73
N TYR A 535 -9.94 16.39 -9.70
CA TYR A 535 -9.03 15.57 -10.48
C TYR A 535 -8.06 14.84 -9.57
N ARG A 536 -7.68 13.61 -9.94
CA ARG A 536 -6.63 12.86 -9.26
C ARG A 536 -5.29 13.22 -9.89
N LEU A 537 -4.49 14.00 -9.18
CA LEU A 537 -3.07 14.17 -9.50
C LEU A 537 -2.36 12.86 -9.19
N THR A 538 -1.47 12.39 -10.06
CA THR A 538 -0.80 11.10 -9.85
C THR A 538 0.70 11.18 -10.06
N TRP A 539 1.43 10.44 -9.25
CA TRP A 539 2.88 10.26 -9.35
C TRP A 539 3.27 8.83 -8.94
N SER A 540 4.49 8.42 -9.30
CA SER A 540 5.12 7.21 -8.82
C SER A 540 6.40 7.59 -8.12
N ALA A 541 6.56 7.21 -6.85
CA ALA A 541 7.81 7.39 -6.13
C ALA A 541 8.14 6.18 -5.27
N SER A 542 9.43 5.87 -5.15
CA SER A 542 9.92 4.76 -4.33
C SER A 542 11.28 5.06 -3.71
N ASP A 543 11.44 4.60 -2.47
CA ASP A 543 12.68 4.57 -1.71
C ASP A 543 12.58 3.52 -0.60
N VAL A 544 13.69 3.18 0.06
CA VAL A 544 13.71 2.23 1.18
C VAL A 544 12.76 2.68 2.29
N VAL A 545 12.84 3.97 2.68
CA VAL A 545 11.95 4.57 3.67
C VAL A 545 11.49 5.96 3.23
N ILE A 546 10.25 6.06 2.74
CA ILE A 546 9.56 7.35 2.61
C ILE A 546 8.67 7.58 3.84
N PRO A 547 8.89 8.65 4.63
CA PRO A 547 8.06 8.97 5.78
C PRO A 547 6.58 9.19 5.42
N LYS A 548 5.71 9.07 6.41
CA LYS A 548 4.25 9.25 6.27
C LYS A 548 3.80 10.64 5.78
N ASP A 549 4.72 11.60 5.78
CA ASP A 549 4.58 13.01 5.45
C ASP A 549 5.65 13.45 4.43
N GLY A 550 6.16 12.50 3.64
CA GLY A 550 7.29 12.71 2.73
C GLY A 550 6.98 13.46 1.43
N VAL A 551 5.71 13.69 1.08
CA VAL A 551 5.30 14.23 -0.23
C VAL A 551 4.71 15.64 -0.13
N ASP A 552 5.16 16.53 -1.01
CA ASP A 552 4.55 17.84 -1.25
C ASP A 552 4.20 18.02 -2.73
N LEU A 553 3.08 18.71 -2.99
CA LEU A 553 2.61 19.04 -4.33
C LEU A 553 2.45 20.56 -4.49
N TYR A 554 2.86 21.07 -5.64
CA TYR A 554 2.78 22.49 -5.99
C TYR A 554 2.28 22.67 -7.42
N TYR A 555 1.61 23.78 -7.70
CA TYR A 555 1.34 24.22 -9.07
C TYR A 555 1.88 25.63 -9.34
N ALA A 556 2.27 25.87 -10.59
CA ALA A 556 2.54 27.20 -11.10
C ALA A 556 1.56 27.50 -12.24
N SER A 557 1.10 28.75 -12.37
CA SER A 557 0.19 29.18 -13.45
C SER A 557 0.92 29.87 -14.61
N ASN A 558 2.25 29.91 -14.58
CA ASN A 558 3.11 30.47 -15.62
C ASN A 558 4.42 29.69 -15.67
N SER A 559 4.58 28.86 -16.69
CA SER A 559 5.77 28.02 -16.88
C SER A 559 7.05 28.80 -17.22
N SER A 560 6.95 30.02 -17.75
CA SER A 560 8.14 30.84 -18.10
C SER A 560 8.80 31.53 -16.90
N ASN A 561 8.03 31.76 -15.82
CA ASN A 561 8.52 32.31 -14.56
C ASN A 561 7.68 31.74 -13.41
N PRO A 562 7.92 30.47 -13.03
CA PRO A 562 7.05 29.76 -12.12
C PRO A 562 7.15 30.32 -10.70
N THR A 563 6.00 30.75 -10.18
CA THR A 563 5.78 30.90 -8.74
C THR A 563 5.03 29.66 -8.27
N TRP A 564 5.68 28.85 -7.43
CA TRP A 564 5.13 27.59 -6.94
C TRP A 564 4.17 27.83 -5.78
N ASN A 565 2.89 27.54 -6.00
CA ASN A 565 1.83 27.61 -5.00
C ASN A 565 1.58 26.21 -4.43
N PRO A 566 1.51 26.03 -3.10
CA PRO A 566 1.24 24.73 -2.52
C PRO A 566 -0.16 24.25 -2.88
N ILE A 567 -0.25 23.00 -3.34
CA ILE A 567 -1.49 22.23 -3.47
C ILE A 567 -1.75 21.49 -2.16
N ALA A 568 -0.76 20.71 -1.73
CA ALA A 568 -0.77 19.89 -0.53
C ALA A 568 0.66 19.73 -0.02
N THR A 569 0.81 19.56 1.29
CA THR A 569 2.12 19.37 1.93
C THR A 569 1.98 18.34 3.02
N HIS A 570 3.06 17.60 3.31
CA HIS A 570 3.06 16.54 4.32
C HIS A 570 2.10 15.40 3.99
N GLU A 571 1.97 15.06 2.71
CA GLU A 571 1.14 13.95 2.23
C GLU A 571 1.90 12.62 2.30
N PRO A 572 1.19 11.49 2.50
CA PRO A 572 1.77 10.17 2.35
C PRO A 572 2.10 9.86 0.89
N ASN A 573 2.99 8.89 0.65
CA ASN A 573 3.34 8.45 -0.70
C ASN A 573 2.41 7.35 -1.22
N ASP A 574 1.12 7.68 -1.40
CA ASP A 574 0.12 6.78 -1.99
C ASP A 574 0.00 6.94 -3.53
N GLY A 575 0.75 7.89 -4.10
CA GLY A 575 0.86 8.12 -5.54
C GLY A 575 -0.31 8.91 -6.13
N VAL A 576 -1.20 9.46 -5.30
CA VAL A 576 -2.39 10.16 -5.76
C VAL A 576 -2.85 11.25 -4.80
N PHE A 577 -3.36 12.36 -5.35
CA PHE A 577 -3.99 13.40 -4.55
C PHE A 577 -5.20 13.97 -5.29
N THR A 578 -6.37 13.96 -4.66
CA THR A 578 -7.58 14.57 -5.23
C THR A 578 -7.55 16.09 -5.05
N TRP A 579 -7.40 16.80 -6.16
CA TRP A 579 -7.31 18.25 -6.23
C TRP A 579 -8.49 18.89 -6.95
N ASP A 580 -8.99 20.00 -6.42
CA ASP A 580 -9.90 20.91 -7.12
C ASP A 580 -9.11 22.18 -7.52
N PRO A 581 -8.88 22.42 -8.82
CA PRO A 581 -8.12 23.57 -9.28
C PRO A 581 -8.71 24.90 -8.75
N PRO A 582 -7.88 25.84 -8.28
CA PRO A 582 -8.36 27.08 -7.68
C PRO A 582 -9.23 27.92 -8.63
N VAL A 583 -10.37 28.37 -8.11
CA VAL A 583 -11.25 29.33 -8.82
C VAL A 583 -10.47 30.62 -9.08
N GLY A 584 -10.57 31.14 -10.31
CA GLY A 584 -9.93 32.39 -10.73
C GLY A 584 -8.58 32.21 -11.42
N VAL A 585 -8.05 30.98 -11.50
CA VAL A 585 -6.93 30.64 -12.38
C VAL A 585 -7.47 30.28 -13.77
N ASP A 586 -7.03 30.99 -14.80
CA ASP A 586 -7.31 30.71 -16.21
C ASP A 586 -5.99 30.85 -17.00
N SER A 587 -5.25 29.76 -17.15
CA SER A 587 -3.92 29.75 -17.78
C SER A 587 -3.65 28.44 -18.50
N SER A 588 -3.18 28.55 -19.73
CA SER A 588 -2.73 27.42 -20.56
C SER A 588 -1.26 27.05 -20.36
N THR A 589 -0.59 27.65 -19.37
CA THR A 589 0.85 27.48 -19.13
C THR A 589 1.15 26.97 -17.72
N CYS A 590 0.28 26.09 -17.21
CA CYS A 590 0.43 25.56 -15.87
C CYS A 590 1.45 24.42 -15.82
N ARG A 591 2.14 24.27 -14.69
CA ARG A 591 3.06 23.17 -14.35
C ARG A 591 2.68 22.58 -13.00
N LEU A 592 2.78 21.26 -12.88
CA LEU A 592 2.65 20.52 -11.62
C LEU A 592 4.06 20.18 -11.18
N LYS A 593 4.31 20.26 -9.89
CA LYS A 593 5.57 19.84 -9.29
C LYS A 593 5.31 19.00 -8.07
N VAL A 594 6.00 17.87 -8.00
CA VAL A 594 5.97 16.94 -6.87
C VAL A 594 7.37 16.91 -6.25
N VAL A 595 7.43 16.93 -4.92
CA VAL A 595 8.68 16.79 -4.16
C VAL A 595 8.51 15.63 -3.18
N VAL A 596 9.44 14.68 -3.19
CA VAL A 596 9.45 13.52 -2.29
C VAL A 596 10.75 13.52 -1.48
N ARG A 597 10.66 13.21 -0.19
CA ARG A 597 11.79 13.13 0.74
C ARG A 597 11.82 11.77 1.41
N ASP A 598 13.01 11.20 1.57
CA ASP A 598 13.23 9.97 2.32
C ASP A 598 13.47 10.25 3.82
N ALA A 599 13.73 9.19 4.59
CA ALA A 599 14.06 9.31 6.01
C ALA A 599 15.52 9.71 6.27
N ALA A 600 16.42 9.51 5.30
CA ALA A 600 17.83 9.91 5.36
C ALA A 600 18.06 11.41 5.09
N GLY A 601 17.05 12.13 4.60
CA GLY A 601 17.09 13.56 4.29
C GLY A 601 17.44 13.89 2.83
N ASN A 602 17.48 12.91 1.92
CA ASN A 602 17.54 13.18 0.49
C ASN A 602 16.17 13.60 -0.04
N SER A 603 16.16 14.24 -1.21
CA SER A 603 14.93 14.70 -1.85
C SER A 603 15.00 14.59 -3.36
N ALA A 604 13.90 14.16 -3.97
CA ALA A 604 13.68 14.22 -5.41
C ALA A 604 12.57 15.23 -5.73
N GLU A 605 12.70 15.89 -6.87
CA GLU A 605 11.71 16.80 -7.42
C GLU A 605 11.45 16.41 -8.87
N ASP A 606 10.18 16.41 -9.26
CA ASP A 606 9.77 16.23 -10.64
C ASP A 606 8.67 17.22 -11.03
N ILE A 607 8.69 17.64 -12.30
CA ILE A 607 7.80 18.64 -12.86
C ILE A 607 7.14 18.05 -14.10
N SER A 608 5.82 18.25 -14.25
CA SER A 608 5.06 17.83 -15.44
C SER A 608 5.79 18.18 -16.75
N ASP A 609 5.89 17.21 -17.67
CA ASP A 609 6.70 17.28 -18.89
C ASP A 609 6.33 18.46 -19.80
N ALA A 610 5.05 18.85 -19.84
CA ALA A 610 4.57 19.97 -20.64
C ALA A 610 3.48 20.81 -19.95
N ASP A 611 3.03 21.86 -20.65
CA ASP A 611 1.97 22.77 -20.18
C ASP A 611 0.62 22.08 -20.16
N PHE A 612 -0.05 22.12 -19.01
CA PHE A 612 -1.48 21.87 -18.93
C PHE A 612 -2.23 23.19 -18.72
N THR A 613 -3.53 23.14 -18.96
CA THR A 613 -4.44 24.28 -18.79
C THR A 613 -5.23 24.12 -17.50
N ILE A 614 -5.29 25.19 -16.70
CA ILE A 614 -6.35 25.37 -15.69
C ILE A 614 -7.31 26.41 -16.22
N GLY A 615 -8.61 26.13 -16.16
CA GLY A 615 -9.66 27.03 -16.65
C GLY A 615 -10.17 26.64 -18.04
N ALA A 616 -10.69 27.62 -18.77
CA ALA A 616 -11.13 27.36 -20.13
C ALA A 616 -9.88 27.27 -21.02
N PRO A 617 -9.79 26.30 -21.96
CA PRO A 617 -8.72 26.32 -22.94
C PRO A 617 -8.76 27.68 -23.63
N GLY A 618 -7.73 28.50 -23.37
CA GLY A 618 -7.60 29.84 -23.91
C GLY A 618 -7.86 29.75 -25.40
N THR A 619 -9.04 30.19 -25.81
CA THR A 619 -9.46 29.93 -27.17
C THR A 619 -8.66 30.88 -28.05
N PRO A 620 -7.96 30.39 -29.09
CA PRO A 620 -7.13 31.24 -29.92
C PRO A 620 -7.99 32.41 -30.41
N PRO A 621 -7.54 33.67 -30.27
CA PRO A 621 -8.37 34.79 -30.63
C PRO A 621 -8.76 34.68 -32.11
N PHE A 622 -10.04 34.82 -32.39
CA PHE A 622 -10.52 34.88 -33.75
C PHE A 622 -10.13 36.24 -34.34
N THR A 623 -9.47 36.20 -35.49
CA THR A 623 -9.09 37.41 -36.24
C THR A 623 -9.91 37.52 -37.51
N MET A 624 -10.44 38.71 -37.80
CA MET A 624 -11.02 39.04 -39.10
C MET A 624 -10.33 40.27 -39.70
N VAL A 625 -10.15 40.26 -41.02
CA VAL A 625 -9.64 41.41 -41.76
C VAL A 625 -10.81 42.29 -42.18
N LEU A 626 -10.81 43.53 -41.71
CA LEU A 626 -11.77 44.56 -42.06
C LEU A 626 -11.19 45.48 -43.12
N GLN A 627 -11.92 45.70 -44.21
CA GLN A 627 -11.49 46.60 -45.29
C GLN A 627 -11.77 48.07 -44.93
N PRO A 628 -11.06 49.05 -45.53
CA PRO A 628 -11.45 50.45 -45.42
C PRO A 628 -12.92 50.65 -45.78
N GLY A 629 -13.66 51.41 -44.95
CA GLY A 629 -15.09 51.63 -45.13
C GLY A 629 -15.99 50.66 -44.35
N ARG A 630 -17.17 50.33 -44.91
CA ARG A 630 -18.23 49.59 -44.19
C ARG A 630 -17.96 48.08 -44.24
N ASN A 631 -17.94 47.46 -43.08
CA ASN A 631 -17.86 46.00 -42.93
C ASN A 631 -19.08 45.52 -42.14
N LEU A 632 -19.68 44.42 -42.59
CA LEU A 632 -20.66 43.67 -41.81
C LEU A 632 -19.93 42.57 -41.05
N VAL A 633 -20.07 42.57 -39.74
CA VAL A 633 -19.45 41.62 -38.84
C VAL A 633 -20.54 40.81 -38.17
N SER A 634 -20.42 39.49 -38.22
CA SER A 634 -21.26 38.57 -37.44
C SER A 634 -20.35 37.76 -36.53
N PHE A 635 -20.66 37.69 -35.24
CA PHE A 635 -19.93 36.82 -34.32
C PHE A 635 -20.27 35.37 -34.61
N SER A 636 -19.25 34.51 -34.64
CA SER A 636 -19.46 33.06 -34.72
C SER A 636 -19.43 32.37 -33.34
N TYR A 637 -19.18 33.07 -32.21
CA TYR A 637 -18.85 32.40 -30.93
C TYR A 637 -19.03 33.28 -29.66
N VAL A 638 -19.06 32.63 -28.47
CA VAL A 638 -19.09 33.22 -27.10
C VAL A 638 -17.83 34.05 -26.82
N THR A 639 -17.97 35.37 -26.68
CA THR A 639 -16.86 36.27 -26.36
C THR A 639 -16.54 36.21 -24.86
N GLN A 640 -15.25 36.15 -24.48
CA GLN A 640 -14.85 36.22 -23.07
C GLN A 640 -15.17 37.60 -22.45
N SER A 641 -15.20 38.65 -23.27
CA SER A 641 -15.66 39.98 -22.90
C SER A 641 -16.65 40.50 -23.93
N THR A 642 -17.81 40.96 -23.46
CA THR A 642 -18.84 41.57 -24.30
C THR A 642 -18.78 43.09 -24.29
N SER A 643 -17.88 43.73 -23.52
CA SER A 643 -17.84 45.20 -23.48
C SER A 643 -17.40 45.77 -24.82
N LEU A 644 -18.08 46.83 -25.29
CA LEU A 644 -17.79 47.41 -26.60
C LEU A 644 -16.32 47.83 -26.74
N SER A 645 -15.74 48.40 -25.68
CA SER A 645 -14.34 48.82 -25.66
C SER A 645 -13.35 47.67 -25.74
N ALA A 646 -13.63 46.54 -25.09
CA ALA A 646 -12.76 45.36 -25.15
C ALA A 646 -12.84 44.69 -26.53
N VAL A 647 -14.04 44.58 -27.11
CA VAL A 647 -14.24 43.96 -28.43
C VAL A 647 -13.53 44.74 -29.53
N LEU A 648 -13.54 46.09 -29.48
CA LEU A 648 -12.97 46.93 -30.54
C LEU A 648 -11.51 47.35 -30.29
N ALA A 649 -10.89 46.86 -29.21
CA ALA A 649 -9.58 47.34 -28.76
C ALA A 649 -8.48 47.22 -29.83
N SER A 650 -8.46 46.13 -30.62
CA SER A 650 -7.40 45.88 -31.59
C SER A 650 -7.46 46.78 -32.83
N ILE A 651 -8.59 47.47 -33.05
CA ILE A 651 -8.78 48.38 -34.18
C ILE A 651 -9.00 49.83 -33.74
N ASP A 652 -8.98 50.13 -32.43
CA ASP A 652 -8.98 51.51 -31.94
C ASP A 652 -7.64 52.19 -32.31
N PRO A 653 -7.61 53.43 -32.83
CA PRO A 653 -8.69 54.39 -33.05
C PRO A 653 -9.38 54.33 -34.43
N TRP A 654 -9.10 53.31 -35.24
CA TRP A 654 -9.33 53.26 -36.69
C TRP A 654 -10.75 52.91 -37.12
N TYR A 655 -11.76 53.31 -36.34
CA TYR A 655 -13.17 53.18 -36.71
C TYR A 655 -13.95 54.43 -36.28
N ALA A 656 -15.00 54.78 -37.04
CA ALA A 656 -15.84 55.95 -36.74
C ALA A 656 -17.08 55.59 -35.93
N TRP A 657 -17.72 54.46 -36.27
CA TRP A 657 -18.96 54.04 -35.64
C TRP A 657 -19.17 52.54 -35.72
N VAL A 658 -19.99 52.03 -34.81
CA VAL A 658 -20.54 50.66 -34.80
C VAL A 658 -22.06 50.73 -34.70
N ARG A 659 -22.77 49.88 -35.44
CA ARG A 659 -24.24 49.84 -35.47
C ARG A 659 -24.76 48.42 -35.36
N VAL A 660 -25.76 48.21 -34.51
CA VAL A 660 -26.46 46.92 -34.37
C VAL A 660 -27.94 47.10 -34.67
N TYR A 661 -28.53 46.08 -35.29
CA TYR A 661 -29.97 46.01 -35.47
C TYR A 661 -30.64 45.36 -34.25
N ASP A 662 -31.58 46.04 -33.59
CA ASP A 662 -32.39 45.49 -32.50
C ASP A 662 -33.88 45.51 -32.86
N ALA A 663 -34.39 44.35 -33.29
CA ALA A 663 -35.80 44.18 -33.65
C ALA A 663 -36.78 44.40 -32.47
N ARG A 664 -36.30 44.40 -31.22
CA ARG A 664 -37.13 44.62 -30.02
C ARG A 664 -37.38 46.10 -29.75
N ASN A 665 -36.65 47.01 -30.42
CA ASN A 665 -36.89 48.44 -30.37
C ASN A 665 -37.44 48.93 -31.71
N PRO A 666 -38.74 48.73 -32.01
CA PRO A 666 -39.32 49.12 -33.29
C PRO A 666 -39.31 50.63 -33.54
N SER A 667 -39.15 51.45 -32.50
CA SER A 667 -39.01 52.91 -32.59
C SER A 667 -37.62 53.37 -33.02
N ASP A 668 -36.56 52.64 -32.64
CA ASP A 668 -35.20 52.86 -33.10
C ASP A 668 -34.47 51.51 -33.27
N PRO A 669 -34.67 50.86 -34.42
CA PRO A 669 -34.15 49.51 -34.63
C PRO A 669 -32.64 49.51 -34.91
N TRP A 670 -31.97 50.67 -35.03
CA TRP A 670 -30.55 50.77 -35.36
C TRP A 670 -29.76 51.52 -34.28
N VAL A 671 -29.40 50.80 -33.22
CA VAL A 671 -28.61 51.34 -32.12
C VAL A 671 -27.17 51.59 -32.59
N THR A 672 -26.71 52.84 -32.48
CA THR A 672 -25.39 53.28 -32.96
C THR A 672 -24.47 53.71 -31.83
N PHE A 673 -23.21 53.27 -31.87
CA PHE A 673 -22.11 53.88 -31.13
C PHE A 673 -21.22 54.71 -32.06
N TYR A 674 -20.90 55.94 -31.66
CA TYR A 674 -19.93 56.79 -32.34
C TYR A 674 -18.68 56.94 -31.50
N ARG A 675 -17.51 56.71 -32.10
CA ARG A 675 -16.24 56.90 -31.41
C ARG A 675 -16.03 58.39 -31.11
N GLY A 676 -15.88 58.73 -29.83
CA GLY A 676 -15.76 60.12 -29.37
C GLY A 676 -17.06 60.93 -29.41
N GLY A 677 -18.21 60.28 -29.65
CA GLY A 677 -19.53 60.91 -29.60
C GLY A 677 -20.15 60.91 -28.19
N PRO A 678 -21.38 61.43 -28.04
CA PRO A 678 -22.13 61.34 -26.78
C PRO A 678 -22.39 59.87 -26.40
N ALA A 679 -22.60 59.60 -25.11
CA ALA A 679 -22.88 58.27 -24.59
C ALA A 679 -24.08 57.64 -25.32
N THR A 680 -23.95 56.39 -25.74
CA THR A 680 -24.97 55.66 -26.51
C THR A 680 -25.46 54.43 -25.74
N GLU A 681 -26.62 53.91 -26.12
CA GLU A 681 -27.22 52.72 -25.50
C GLU A 681 -26.47 51.42 -25.87
N LEU A 682 -25.57 51.46 -26.86
CA LEU A 682 -24.77 50.31 -27.26
C LEU A 682 -23.53 50.18 -26.36
N ALA A 683 -23.68 49.47 -25.25
CA ALA A 683 -22.58 49.24 -24.28
C ALA A 683 -21.84 47.89 -24.49
N ARG A 684 -22.45 46.96 -25.24
CA ARG A 684 -21.94 45.60 -25.41
C ARG A 684 -22.13 45.07 -26.83
N LEU A 685 -21.26 44.15 -27.23
CA LEU A 685 -21.37 43.32 -28.41
C LEU A 685 -21.14 41.86 -27.99
N ASP A 686 -22.11 41.00 -28.26
CA ASP A 686 -22.06 39.57 -27.93
C ASP A 686 -22.41 38.69 -29.12
N ASN A 687 -22.33 37.38 -28.93
CA ASN A 687 -22.50 36.38 -29.98
C ASN A 687 -23.91 36.28 -30.59
N THR A 688 -24.87 37.04 -30.09
CA THR A 688 -26.23 37.11 -30.61
C THR A 688 -26.44 38.26 -31.60
N MET A 689 -25.43 39.12 -31.79
CA MET A 689 -25.53 40.37 -32.57
C MET A 689 -24.73 40.31 -33.87
N GLY A 690 -25.33 40.73 -34.98
CA GLY A 690 -24.59 41.17 -36.17
C GLY A 690 -24.43 42.69 -36.14
N PHE A 691 -23.25 43.21 -36.41
CA PHE A 691 -22.97 44.65 -36.37
C PHE A 691 -22.26 45.16 -37.61
N TRP A 692 -22.61 46.37 -38.01
CA TRP A 692 -21.87 47.13 -39.01
C TRP A 692 -20.81 47.97 -38.33
N ILE A 693 -19.62 48.03 -38.91
CA ILE A 693 -18.53 48.90 -38.47
C ILE A 693 -17.95 49.67 -39.65
N TYR A 694 -17.61 50.94 -39.42
CA TYR A 694 -16.95 51.77 -40.41
C TYR A 694 -15.49 52.02 -40.04
N ILE A 695 -14.59 51.43 -40.81
CA ILE A 695 -13.14 51.54 -40.65
C ILE A 695 -12.63 52.80 -41.35
N THR A 696 -11.88 53.62 -40.62
CA THR A 696 -11.32 54.90 -41.09
C THR A 696 -9.87 54.79 -41.56
N ALA A 697 -9.18 53.68 -41.27
CA ALA A 697 -7.85 53.43 -41.80
C ALA A 697 -7.84 53.32 -43.33
N GLY A 698 -6.79 53.82 -43.98
CA GLY A 698 -6.59 53.72 -45.42
C GLY A 698 -6.12 52.34 -45.91
N ALA A 699 -5.96 51.37 -45.00
CA ALA A 699 -5.54 50.00 -45.28
C ALA A 699 -6.36 49.02 -44.43
N PRO A 700 -6.40 47.71 -44.78
CA PRO A 700 -7.12 46.72 -44.01
C PRO A 700 -6.64 46.62 -42.56
N MET A 701 -7.58 46.42 -41.63
CA MET A 701 -7.33 46.31 -40.19
C MET A 701 -7.69 44.92 -39.69
N THR A 702 -6.93 44.37 -38.74
CA THR A 702 -7.24 43.09 -38.11
C THR A 702 -8.02 43.32 -36.82
N LEU A 703 -9.30 42.95 -36.82
CA LEU A 703 -10.09 42.86 -35.60
C LEU A 703 -9.80 41.52 -34.92
N THR A 704 -9.29 41.57 -33.69
CA THR A 704 -8.91 40.43 -32.85
C THR A 704 -9.88 40.33 -31.70
N ILE A 705 -10.61 39.22 -31.61
CA ILE A 705 -11.63 38.97 -30.58
C ILE A 705 -11.24 37.73 -29.79
N SER A 706 -11.12 37.85 -28.47
CA SER A 706 -10.85 36.71 -27.58
C SER A 706 -12.04 35.74 -27.53
N GLY A 707 -11.85 34.49 -27.98
CA GLY A 707 -12.89 33.45 -28.03
C GLY A 707 -12.67 32.44 -29.18
N GLY A 708 -13.33 31.28 -29.13
CA GLY A 708 -13.11 30.13 -30.02
C GLY A 708 -13.90 30.11 -31.33
N ARG A 709 -13.73 29.04 -32.11
CA ARG A 709 -14.55 28.74 -33.30
C ARG A 709 -15.46 27.54 -32.98
N PRO A 710 -16.77 27.57 -33.25
CA PRO A 710 -17.61 26.38 -33.14
C PRO A 710 -17.19 25.33 -34.17
N VAL A 711 -17.25 24.05 -33.78
CA VAL A 711 -17.00 22.90 -34.65
C VAL A 711 -18.13 22.63 -35.66
N THR A 712 -19.27 23.31 -35.57
CA THR A 712 -20.40 23.16 -36.49
C THR A 712 -21.05 24.51 -36.83
N THR A 713 -21.21 24.80 -38.12
CA THR A 713 -21.99 25.95 -38.62
C THR A 713 -23.36 25.45 -39.07
N SER A 714 -24.38 25.52 -38.22
CA SER A 714 -25.77 25.48 -38.69
C SER A 714 -26.29 26.90 -38.86
N PRO A 715 -26.56 27.36 -40.08
CA PRO A 715 -27.19 28.65 -40.29
C PRO A 715 -28.62 28.61 -39.73
N ARG A 716 -28.91 29.39 -38.69
CA ARG A 716 -30.29 29.76 -38.36
C ARG A 716 -30.64 30.99 -39.18
N HIS A 717 -31.75 30.90 -39.89
CA HIS A 717 -32.34 31.87 -40.81
C HIS A 717 -31.92 31.75 -42.28
N GLY A 718 -32.72 30.99 -43.03
CA GLY A 718 -32.93 31.26 -44.44
C GLY A 718 -33.73 32.55 -44.59
N PHE A 719 -33.25 33.46 -45.42
CA PHE A 719 -34.04 34.56 -45.94
C PHE A 719 -34.97 33.99 -47.02
N GLY A 720 -36.28 34.07 -46.77
CA GLY A 720 -37.31 33.97 -47.80
C GLY A 720 -37.53 35.33 -48.45
#